data_AF-A0A9X2K0A8-F1
#
_entry.id   AF-A0A9X2K0A8-F1
#
_cell.length_a   1.000
_cell.length_b   1.000
_cell.length_c   1.000
_cell.angle_alpha   90.00
_cell.angle_beta   90.00
_cell.angle_gamma   90.00
#
_symmetry.space_group_name_H-M   'P 1'
#
loop_
_entity.id
_entity.type
_entity.pdbx_description
1 polymer ?
#
loop_
_entity_poly.entity_id
_entity_poly.type
_entity_poly.pdbx_seq_one_letter_code
_entity_poly.pdbx_strand_id
1 'polypeptide(L)'
;MHPRRSPVLIVAALAALLLSCLVTAPAQALACGTANAALNRPATASSTENAGTPASAAVDGNAGTRWSSAFSDPQWLQVDLGSSQDICQVVLQWETAHATAFRVQVSGNASTWTDLYATTTGTGGTQTLDVAGTGRYLRVHGTARATGWGYSLWELTVRTTTTTPPGGGDLGPDVHVFDPSMPSSSIQATLDSVFTQMESNQFGLQRHALLFKPGSYNVNANIGFYTSIMGLGRNPDDVTINGQVRVDAGWFGGNATQNFWRSAENLSITPPGGTNQWAVSQAAPFRRMHVRGNLNLAPSGYGWASGGYIADSRIDGTVQPYSQQQWFTRDSTIGGWLNGVWNMVFSGVVGAPAQSFPEPPYTTLANSPVTREKPYLYVDSAGAYQVFVPSLRQNTRGASWPGTGASIPLTQFYVARPSDTAATINAALASGLNLLFTPGIYHVGQTINVTRPNTVVLGLGYATIIPDNGVVPMRVADVDGVRVAGLLFDAGSVNSPVLMEVGPPGSSASHAANPISIQDVFFRIGGAHAGKATTSLVVNSDHTLIDHIWAWRGDHGAGIGWTVNTADTGLIVNGDDVTAYGLFVEHYQKYQLIWNGQRGRTIFFQNEMPYDPPSQAAWMNGSTRGYAAYKVADSVTSHEAWGVGAYCYFNVDPSIVAERGFEAPVNPNVRFHSLLTVSLGGNGTINHVINNTGAPAQGTATIPVKIVNFP
;
A
#
# COMPACT_ATOMS: atom_id res chain seq x y z
N MET A 1 -49.75 45.14 72.06
CA MET A 1 -50.60 43.94 72.26
C MET A 1 -50.14 42.86 71.29
N HIS A 2 -49.69 41.71 71.81
CA HIS A 2 -49.36 40.47 71.07
C HIS A 2 -50.65 39.75 70.60
N PRO A 3 -50.66 38.84 69.59
CA PRO A 3 -49.92 37.55 69.56
C PRO A 3 -49.09 37.29 68.27
N ARG A 4 -47.91 36.62 68.30
CA ARG A 4 -47.62 35.14 68.25
C ARG A 4 -48.01 34.52 66.89
N ARG A 5 -47.18 33.80 66.11
CA ARG A 5 -46.18 32.73 66.40
C ARG A 5 -45.19 32.54 65.22
N SER A 6 -43.95 32.21 65.61
CA SER A 6 -42.73 31.73 64.92
C SER A 6 -42.85 30.34 64.24
N PRO A 7 -41.77 29.68 63.71
CA PRO A 7 -40.65 30.13 62.82
C PRO A 7 -40.08 29.05 61.83
N VAL A 8 -39.05 29.44 61.05
CA VAL A 8 -37.92 28.67 60.43
C VAL A 8 -38.17 27.66 59.29
N LEU A 9 -37.49 27.88 58.14
CA LEU A 9 -36.91 26.86 57.22
C LEU A 9 -35.99 27.59 56.20
N ILE A 10 -34.67 27.66 56.43
CA ILE A 10 -33.58 26.79 55.94
C ILE A 10 -33.52 26.65 54.41
N VAL A 11 -32.48 27.26 53.84
CA VAL A 11 -31.98 27.12 52.45
C VAL A 11 -30.98 25.95 52.41
N ALA A 12 -31.15 25.00 51.49
CA ALA A 12 -30.06 24.15 50.99
C ALA A 12 -30.41 23.54 49.63
N ALA A 13 -29.54 23.79 48.64
CA ALA A 13 -29.61 23.28 47.28
C ALA A 13 -29.17 21.81 47.21
N LEU A 14 -29.89 20.98 46.45
CA LEU A 14 -29.46 19.64 46.05
C LEU A 14 -28.69 19.71 44.73
N ALA A 15 -27.41 19.33 44.76
CA ALA A 15 -26.66 18.85 43.61
C ALA A 15 -26.29 17.38 43.89
N ALA A 16 -26.83 16.45 43.11
CA ALA A 16 -26.60 15.03 43.26
C ALA A 16 -25.24 14.64 42.67
N LEU A 17 -24.38 14.04 43.50
CA LEU A 17 -23.12 13.40 43.09
C LEU A 17 -23.42 12.02 42.49
N LEU A 18 -23.17 11.85 41.19
CA LEU A 18 -22.96 10.54 40.56
C LEU A 18 -21.48 10.19 40.67
N LEU A 19 -21.14 9.26 41.56
CA LEU A 19 -19.80 8.73 41.72
C LEU A 19 -19.56 7.68 40.62
N SER A 20 -18.87 8.07 39.55
CA SER A 20 -18.35 7.13 38.55
C SER A 20 -17.12 6.41 39.12
N CYS A 21 -17.24 5.11 39.37
CA CYS A 21 -16.08 4.25 39.59
C CYS A 21 -15.30 4.14 38.28
N LEU A 22 -14.28 4.99 38.11
CA LEU A 22 -13.21 4.74 37.15
C LEU A 22 -12.46 3.49 37.61
N VAL A 23 -12.72 2.37 36.93
CA VAL A 23 -11.79 1.24 36.92
C VAL A 23 -10.59 1.70 36.11
N THR A 24 -9.56 2.19 36.77
CA THR A 24 -8.25 2.40 36.16
C THR A 24 -7.71 1.03 35.77
N ALA A 25 -7.64 0.76 34.47
CA ALA A 25 -6.84 -0.36 33.97
C ALA A 25 -5.41 -0.21 34.52
N PRO A 26 -4.74 -1.29 34.94
CA PRO A 26 -3.36 -1.19 35.40
C PRO A 26 -2.52 -0.66 34.24
N ALA A 27 -1.78 0.44 34.48
CA ALA A 27 -0.78 0.93 33.55
C ALA A 27 0.18 -0.22 33.23
N GLN A 28 0.26 -0.59 31.95
CA GLN A 28 1.21 -1.61 31.51
C GLN A 28 2.63 -1.15 31.88
N ALA A 29 3.38 -2.03 32.55
CA ALA A 29 4.75 -1.72 32.93
C ALA A 29 5.61 -1.58 31.66
N LEU A 30 6.14 -0.38 31.43
CA LEU A 30 7.09 -0.10 30.35
C LEU A 30 8.36 -0.95 30.59
N ALA A 31 8.69 -1.84 29.65
CA ALA A 31 9.94 -2.59 29.69
C ALA A 31 11.03 -1.86 28.93
N CYS A 32 12.28 -1.94 29.40
CA CYS A 32 13.42 -1.41 28.69
C CYS A 32 13.81 -2.36 27.54
N GLY A 33 13.80 -1.86 26.31
CA GLY A 33 14.14 -2.65 25.13
C GLY A 33 15.61 -3.10 25.13
N THR A 34 15.93 -4.13 24.35
CA THR A 34 17.31 -4.65 24.25
C THR A 34 18.10 -4.07 23.07
N ALA A 35 17.43 -3.47 22.09
CA ALA A 35 18.04 -2.89 20.89
C ALA A 35 18.90 -1.65 21.20
N ASN A 36 20.03 -1.50 20.49
CA ASN A 36 20.90 -0.33 20.59
C ASN A 36 20.41 0.78 19.64
N ALA A 37 19.75 1.80 20.18
CA ALA A 37 19.29 2.97 19.44
C ALA A 37 20.43 3.86 18.90
N ALA A 38 21.65 3.73 19.45
CA ALA A 38 22.84 4.46 19.00
C ALA A 38 23.57 3.77 17.83
N LEU A 39 23.27 2.50 17.52
CA LEU A 39 24.00 1.72 16.52
C LEU A 39 23.96 2.39 15.13
N ASN A 40 25.14 2.60 14.55
CA ASN A 40 25.39 3.27 13.27
C ASN A 40 24.81 4.68 13.14
N ARG A 41 24.55 5.36 14.27
CA ARG A 41 24.06 6.73 14.29
C ARG A 41 25.21 7.74 14.15
N PRO A 42 24.94 8.94 13.59
CA PRO A 42 25.93 10.01 13.58
C PRO A 42 26.42 10.33 15.00
N ALA A 43 27.73 10.28 15.20
CA ALA A 43 28.39 10.57 16.48
C ALA A 43 29.46 11.65 16.32
N THR A 44 29.58 12.51 17.31
CA THR A 44 30.58 13.58 17.41
C THR A 44 31.23 13.55 18.80
N ALA A 45 32.41 14.15 18.92
CA ALA A 45 33.12 14.22 20.20
C ALA A 45 33.82 15.57 20.35
N SER A 46 34.18 15.95 21.58
CA SER A 46 34.97 17.14 21.86
C SER A 46 36.38 17.07 21.27
N SER A 47 36.94 15.87 21.16
CA SER A 47 38.24 15.61 20.55
C SER A 47 38.39 14.14 20.17
N THR A 48 39.47 13.84 19.45
CA THR A 48 39.93 12.48 19.18
C THR A 48 41.43 12.38 19.48
N GLU A 49 41.90 11.24 19.97
CA GLU A 49 43.33 10.97 20.19
C GLU A 49 44.10 11.00 18.86
N ASN A 50 43.55 10.36 17.84
CA ASN A 50 44.04 10.35 16.47
C ASN A 50 42.94 9.91 15.49
N ALA A 51 43.25 9.88 14.19
CA ALA A 51 42.30 9.51 13.13
C ALA A 51 41.77 8.06 13.20
N GLY A 52 42.48 7.16 13.89
CA GLY A 52 42.08 5.75 14.05
C GLY A 52 41.09 5.50 15.19
N THR A 53 40.77 6.52 16.01
CA THR A 53 39.84 6.39 17.15
C THR A 53 38.70 7.42 17.09
N PRO A 54 37.93 7.49 16.00
CA PRO A 54 36.88 8.49 15.80
C PRO A 54 35.67 8.25 16.72
N ALA A 55 34.81 9.26 16.88
CA ALA A 55 33.56 9.14 17.64
C ALA A 55 32.64 8.02 17.12
N SER A 56 32.60 7.81 15.80
CA SER A 56 31.80 6.77 15.15
C SER A 56 32.18 5.35 15.57
N ALA A 57 33.42 5.14 16.02
CA ALA A 57 33.92 3.84 16.43
C ALA A 57 33.39 3.36 17.78
N ALA A 58 32.65 4.19 18.52
CA ALA A 58 31.99 3.79 19.75
C ALA A 58 30.49 3.48 19.55
N VAL A 59 30.00 3.48 18.32
CA VAL A 59 28.58 3.22 18.00
C VAL A 59 28.45 2.34 16.75
N ASP A 60 29.50 1.61 16.37
CA ASP A 60 29.55 0.79 15.16
C ASP A 60 29.19 -0.69 15.44
N GLY A 61 29.02 -1.06 16.71
CA GLY A 61 28.72 -2.43 17.14
C GLY A 61 29.93 -3.37 17.07
N ASN A 62 31.14 -2.85 16.89
CA ASN A 62 32.37 -3.63 16.81
C ASN A 62 33.24 -3.44 18.05
N ALA A 63 33.31 -4.46 18.91
CA ALA A 63 34.10 -4.42 20.14
C ALA A 63 35.64 -4.35 19.93
N GLY A 64 36.12 -4.36 18.69
CA GLY A 64 37.53 -4.18 18.33
C GLY A 64 37.93 -2.75 17.93
N THR A 65 36.97 -1.84 17.79
CA THR A 65 37.17 -0.42 17.45
C THR A 65 36.73 0.47 18.61
N ARG A 66 37.34 1.66 18.78
CA ARG A 66 37.06 2.54 19.93
C ARG A 66 37.11 4.01 19.57
N TRP A 67 36.29 4.82 20.24
CA TRP A 67 36.56 6.25 20.39
C TRP A 67 37.61 6.48 21.48
N SER A 68 38.49 7.45 21.30
CA SER A 68 39.46 7.90 22.30
C SER A 68 39.58 9.42 22.26
N SER A 69 39.59 10.10 23.40
CA SER A 69 39.73 11.55 23.49
C SER A 69 41.17 12.03 23.61
N ALA A 70 41.38 13.34 23.49
CA ALA A 70 42.59 14.00 23.99
C ALA A 70 42.76 13.82 25.51
N PHE A 71 44.00 13.96 25.99
CA PHE A 71 44.39 13.61 27.37
C PHE A 71 44.17 14.80 28.33
N SER A 72 42.96 15.35 28.32
CA SER A 72 42.56 16.47 29.17
C SER A 72 41.13 16.29 29.68
N ASP A 73 40.78 17.06 30.70
CA ASP A 73 39.45 17.07 31.31
C ASP A 73 38.82 18.45 31.18
N PRO A 74 37.52 18.58 30.85
CA PRO A 74 36.57 17.52 30.49
C PRO A 74 36.62 17.13 28.99
N GLN A 75 36.05 15.97 28.66
CA GLN A 75 35.81 15.54 27.27
C GLN A 75 34.44 14.89 27.14
N TRP A 76 33.91 14.81 25.92
CA TRP A 76 32.62 14.19 25.66
C TRP A 76 32.52 13.47 24.33
N LEU A 77 31.63 12.46 24.31
CA LEU A 77 31.15 11.74 23.13
C LEU A 77 29.63 11.87 23.06
N GLN A 78 29.10 12.24 21.90
CA GLN A 78 27.68 12.47 21.66
C GLN A 78 27.20 11.67 20.44
N VAL A 79 25.95 11.20 20.50
CA VAL A 79 25.24 10.54 19.40
C VAL A 79 23.90 11.23 19.10
N ASP A 80 23.54 11.34 17.82
CA ASP A 80 22.22 11.77 17.34
C ASP A 80 21.33 10.54 17.09
N LEU A 81 20.34 10.30 17.95
CA LEU A 81 19.40 9.19 17.83
C LEU A 81 18.39 9.39 16.68
N GLY A 82 18.45 10.51 15.96
CA GLY A 82 17.64 10.88 14.81
C GLY A 82 16.26 11.45 15.15
N SER A 83 15.71 11.16 16.32
CA SER A 83 14.47 11.73 16.87
C SER A 83 14.48 11.64 18.39
N SER A 84 13.54 12.32 19.06
CA SER A 84 13.42 12.24 20.51
C SER A 84 13.01 10.82 20.94
N GLN A 85 13.78 10.21 21.85
CA GLN A 85 13.58 8.85 22.34
C GLN A 85 13.40 8.84 23.85
N ASP A 86 12.57 7.94 24.37
CA ASP A 86 12.47 7.65 25.81
C ASP A 86 13.55 6.64 26.20
N ILE A 87 14.59 7.12 26.88
CA ILE A 87 15.78 6.35 27.21
C ILE A 87 15.60 5.70 28.59
N CYS A 88 15.80 4.38 28.65
CA CYS A 88 15.66 3.60 29.87
C CYS A 88 16.97 3.00 30.37
N GLN A 89 17.97 2.83 29.49
CA GLN A 89 19.26 2.28 29.89
C GLN A 89 20.38 2.73 28.95
N VAL A 90 21.56 2.90 29.50
CA VAL A 90 22.80 3.20 28.76
C VAL A 90 23.86 2.21 29.19
N VAL A 91 24.49 1.54 28.23
CA VAL A 91 25.62 0.64 28.49
C VAL A 91 26.89 1.27 27.92
N LEU A 92 27.87 1.46 28.80
CA LEU A 92 29.19 2.01 28.48
C LEU A 92 30.20 0.88 28.55
N GLN A 93 30.82 0.54 27.42
CA GLN A 93 31.91 -0.42 27.38
C GLN A 93 33.23 0.34 27.28
N TRP A 94 33.82 0.65 28.43
CA TRP A 94 35.08 1.38 28.50
C TRP A 94 36.28 0.53 28.10
N GLU A 95 37.30 1.19 27.57
CA GLU A 95 38.67 0.67 27.52
C GLU A 95 39.31 0.75 28.93
N THR A 96 40.55 0.28 29.11
CA THR A 96 41.39 0.57 30.28
C THR A 96 41.38 2.06 30.63
N ALA A 97 41.47 2.92 29.61
CA ALA A 97 41.34 4.37 29.70
C ALA A 97 39.87 4.81 29.84
N HIS A 98 39.43 5.10 31.06
CA HIS A 98 38.02 5.38 31.39
C HIS A 98 37.83 6.60 32.30
N ALA A 99 36.58 6.99 32.52
CA ALA A 99 36.19 8.03 33.45
C ALA A 99 35.97 7.51 34.88
N THR A 100 36.58 8.15 35.87
CA THR A 100 36.14 8.03 37.28
C THR A 100 34.97 8.97 37.55
N ALA A 101 34.99 10.19 37.01
CA ALA A 101 33.85 11.10 37.09
C ALA A 101 33.27 11.39 35.70
N PHE A 102 31.97 11.15 35.52
CA PHE A 102 31.26 11.45 34.28
C PHE A 102 29.76 11.65 34.50
N ARG A 103 29.12 12.22 33.48
CA ARG A 103 27.67 12.35 33.36
C ARG A 103 27.18 11.70 32.08
N VAL A 104 26.00 11.11 32.12
CA VAL A 104 25.22 10.79 30.93
C VAL A 104 24.10 11.81 30.82
N GLN A 105 23.99 12.45 29.67
CA GLN A 105 23.11 13.59 29.47
C GLN A 105 22.27 13.42 28.21
N VAL A 106 21.08 14.03 28.20
CA VAL A 106 20.21 14.12 27.03
C VAL A 106 19.96 15.56 26.61
N SER A 107 19.64 15.74 25.33
CA SER A 107 19.25 17.02 24.77
C SER A 107 18.25 16.85 23.62
N GLY A 108 17.34 17.81 23.47
CA GLY A 108 16.49 17.92 22.28
C GLY A 108 17.16 18.67 21.12
N ASN A 109 18.18 19.48 21.40
CA ASN A 109 18.73 20.47 20.46
C ASN A 109 20.26 20.48 20.38
N ALA A 110 20.93 19.54 21.05
CA ALA A 110 22.40 19.41 21.16
C ALA A 110 23.12 20.58 21.86
N SER A 111 22.41 21.57 22.41
CA SER A 111 23.00 22.74 23.08
C SER A 111 22.64 22.82 24.56
N THR A 112 21.39 22.52 24.93
CA THR A 112 20.92 22.46 26.32
C THR A 112 20.87 21.01 26.78
N TRP A 113 21.53 20.70 27.89
CA TRP A 113 21.70 19.32 28.37
C TRP A 113 21.09 19.10 29.74
N THR A 114 20.42 17.96 29.90
CA THR A 114 19.85 17.48 31.17
C THR A 114 20.56 16.20 31.57
N ASP A 115 20.99 16.10 32.83
CA ASP A 115 21.64 14.90 33.34
C ASP A 115 20.63 13.77 33.56
N LEU A 116 20.95 12.59 33.03
CA LEU A 116 20.26 11.34 33.33
C LEU A 116 20.98 10.53 34.42
N TYR A 117 22.30 10.64 34.47
CA TYR A 117 23.16 9.94 35.41
C TYR A 117 24.41 10.76 35.68
N ALA A 118 24.94 10.67 36.90
CA ALA A 118 26.22 11.26 37.27
C ALA A 118 26.93 10.38 38.29
N THR A 119 28.25 10.27 38.17
CA THR A 119 29.11 9.57 39.14
C THR A 119 30.46 10.24 39.26
N THR A 120 31.14 10.03 40.38
CA THR A 120 32.54 10.41 40.65
C THR A 120 33.42 9.20 40.97
N THR A 121 32.85 8.00 40.98
CA THR A 121 33.49 6.74 41.38
C THR A 121 33.35 5.64 40.31
N GLY A 122 33.31 6.03 39.04
CA GLY A 122 33.28 5.13 37.90
C GLY A 122 34.44 4.13 37.92
N THR A 123 34.13 2.88 37.61
CA THR A 123 35.05 1.72 37.75
C THR A 123 35.66 1.26 36.43
N GLY A 124 35.25 1.85 35.30
CA GLY A 124 35.60 1.36 33.97
C GLY A 124 34.91 0.05 33.63
N GLY A 125 35.46 -0.69 32.66
CA GLY A 125 34.88 -1.92 32.14
C GLY A 125 33.50 -1.71 31.49
N THR A 126 32.63 -2.71 31.56
CA THR A 126 31.23 -2.57 31.10
C THR A 126 30.35 -2.06 32.24
N GLN A 127 29.79 -0.87 32.08
CA GLN A 127 28.84 -0.28 33.02
C GLN A 127 27.46 -0.22 32.39
N THR A 128 26.48 -0.87 33.02
CA THR A 128 25.07 -0.79 32.65
C THR A 128 24.37 0.17 33.59
N LEU A 129 23.82 1.24 33.05
CA LEU A 129 23.22 2.35 33.79
C LEU A 129 21.73 2.40 33.48
N ASP A 130 20.90 2.05 34.45
CA ASP A 130 19.46 2.31 34.36
C ASP A 130 19.22 3.80 34.51
N VAL A 131 18.59 4.39 33.50
CA VAL A 131 18.35 5.84 33.41
C VAL A 131 16.91 6.09 33.00
N ALA A 132 16.41 7.31 33.20
CA ALA A 132 15.09 7.68 32.73
C ALA A 132 15.10 9.11 32.22
N GLY A 133 14.78 9.29 30.94
CA GLY A 133 14.55 10.61 30.38
C GLY A 133 14.44 10.59 28.86
N THR A 134 13.98 11.71 28.32
CA THR A 134 13.62 11.82 26.90
C THR A 134 14.53 12.82 26.20
N GLY A 135 15.05 12.44 25.02
CA GLY A 135 15.87 13.35 24.21
C GLY A 135 16.28 12.76 22.87
N ARG A 136 16.69 13.62 21.93
CA ARG A 136 17.20 13.22 20.61
C ARG A 136 18.70 12.92 20.62
N TYR A 137 19.45 13.72 21.38
CA TYR A 137 20.87 13.55 21.53
C TYR A 137 21.18 12.97 22.89
N LEU A 138 22.11 12.02 22.93
CA LEU A 138 22.69 11.52 24.16
C LEU A 138 24.19 11.78 24.17
N ARG A 139 24.75 12.17 25.31
CA ARG A 139 26.17 12.46 25.48
C ARG A 139 26.72 11.86 26.77
N VAL A 140 27.90 11.26 26.68
CA VAL A 140 28.74 10.90 27.83
C VAL A 140 29.75 12.03 28.02
N HIS A 141 29.69 12.72 29.15
CA HIS A 141 30.54 13.87 29.48
C HIS A 141 31.47 13.52 30.64
N GLY A 142 32.71 13.15 30.32
CA GLY A 142 33.75 12.82 31.28
C GLY A 142 34.37 14.08 31.91
N THR A 143 34.48 14.09 33.23
CA THR A 143 35.00 15.21 34.02
C THR A 143 36.22 14.87 34.87
N ALA A 144 36.51 13.59 35.10
CA ALA A 144 37.80 13.13 35.63
C ALA A 144 38.19 11.77 35.06
N ARG A 145 39.44 11.64 34.61
CA ARG A 145 40.03 10.39 34.07
C ARG A 145 40.55 9.49 35.18
N ALA A 146 40.47 8.19 34.95
CA ALA A 146 41.02 7.17 35.84
C ALA A 146 42.52 6.92 35.66
N THR A 147 43.05 7.30 34.50
CA THR A 147 44.44 7.03 34.08
C THR A 147 45.09 8.32 33.56
N GLY A 148 46.37 8.26 33.20
CA GLY A 148 47.04 9.37 32.49
C GLY A 148 46.57 9.57 31.05
N TRP A 149 45.84 8.61 30.49
CA TRP A 149 45.31 8.63 29.11
C TRP A 149 43.98 9.38 29.02
N GLY A 150 43.44 9.55 27.80
CA GLY A 150 42.12 10.12 27.53
C GLY A 150 40.96 9.24 28.02
N TYR A 151 39.74 9.62 27.68
CA TYR A 151 38.55 8.77 27.83
C TYR A 151 38.41 7.88 26.59
N SER A 152 38.10 6.61 26.77
CA SER A 152 37.91 5.70 25.64
C SER A 152 36.80 4.67 25.83
N LEU A 153 35.96 4.55 24.81
CA LEU A 153 34.82 3.63 24.76
C LEU A 153 34.97 2.72 23.54
N TRP A 154 34.90 1.40 23.79
CA TRP A 154 34.69 0.39 22.75
C TRP A 154 33.28 0.52 22.17
N GLU A 155 32.26 0.69 23.02
CA GLU A 155 30.87 0.81 22.56
C GLU A 155 30.03 1.64 23.56
N LEU A 156 29.12 2.44 23.00
CA LEU A 156 28.04 3.16 23.66
C LEU A 156 26.72 2.58 23.16
N THR A 157 26.03 1.85 24.02
CA THR A 157 24.68 1.34 23.73
C THR A 157 23.63 2.18 24.44
N VAL A 158 22.62 2.63 23.69
CA VAL A 158 21.45 3.35 24.23
C VAL A 158 20.21 2.49 24.03
N ARG A 159 19.50 2.16 25.11
CA ARG A 159 18.25 1.39 25.08
C ARG A 159 17.08 2.28 25.44
N THR A 160 15.98 2.09 24.73
CA THR A 160 14.77 2.89 24.87
C THR A 160 13.63 2.07 25.47
N THR A 161 12.69 2.74 26.14
CA THR A 161 11.47 2.07 26.58
C THR A 161 10.75 1.57 25.34
N THR A 162 10.42 0.28 25.31
CA THR A 162 9.51 -0.24 24.30
C THR A 162 8.11 -0.13 24.85
N THR A 163 7.38 0.90 24.44
CA THR A 163 5.92 0.76 24.39
C THR A 163 5.65 -0.26 23.30
N THR A 164 5.30 -1.50 23.68
CA THR A 164 4.66 -2.37 22.70
C THR A 164 3.37 -1.65 22.32
N PRO A 165 3.20 -1.19 21.07
CA PRO A 165 1.99 -0.48 20.71
C PRO A 165 0.81 -1.42 20.96
N PRO A 166 -0.25 -0.99 21.66
CA PRO A 166 -1.37 -1.87 21.94
C PRO A 166 -2.03 -2.27 20.62
N GLY A 167 -2.48 -3.52 20.52
CA GLY A 167 -3.32 -3.94 19.41
C GLY A 167 -4.77 -3.47 19.61
N GLY A 168 -5.44 -3.16 18.50
CA GLY A 168 -6.80 -2.61 18.49
C GLY A 168 -6.85 -1.09 18.61
N GLY A 169 -8.03 -0.58 18.97
CA GLY A 169 -8.29 0.85 19.10
C GLY A 169 -9.40 1.34 18.19
N ASP A 170 -9.73 2.63 18.34
CA ASP A 170 -10.63 3.34 17.42
C ASP A 170 -10.05 3.36 15.98
N LEU A 171 -10.92 3.42 14.97
CA LEU A 171 -10.53 3.40 13.54
C LEU A 171 -10.30 4.78 12.94
N GLY A 172 -10.59 5.86 13.67
CA GLY A 172 -10.23 7.23 13.32
C GLY A 172 -11.37 8.06 12.79
N PRO A 173 -11.15 9.38 12.68
CA PRO A 173 -12.18 10.32 12.26
C PRO A 173 -12.62 10.12 10.80
N ASP A 174 -11.74 9.58 9.96
CA ASP A 174 -12.00 9.38 8.53
C ASP A 174 -12.67 8.04 8.19
N VAL A 175 -13.02 7.26 9.23
CA VAL A 175 -13.79 6.03 9.14
C VAL A 175 -15.21 6.29 9.65
N HIS A 176 -16.16 6.37 8.73
CA HIS A 176 -17.57 6.59 9.02
C HIS A 176 -18.28 5.25 9.18
N VAL A 177 -18.71 4.91 10.40
CA VAL A 177 -19.37 3.64 10.70
C VAL A 177 -20.87 3.84 10.89
N PHE A 178 -21.67 3.24 10.02
CA PHE A 178 -23.13 3.32 10.02
C PHE A 178 -23.76 2.06 10.62
N ASP A 179 -24.76 2.26 11.48
CA ASP A 179 -25.54 1.19 12.10
C ASP A 179 -27.01 1.27 11.60
N PRO A 180 -27.74 0.15 11.47
CA PRO A 180 -29.12 0.18 10.97
C PRO A 180 -30.10 0.98 11.85
N SER A 181 -29.75 1.26 13.12
CA SER A 181 -30.54 2.12 13.99
C SER A 181 -30.42 3.62 13.65
N MET A 182 -29.40 4.03 12.86
CA MET A 182 -29.22 5.41 12.46
C MET A 182 -30.29 5.84 11.43
N PRO A 183 -30.85 7.06 11.53
CA PRO A 183 -31.79 7.56 10.53
C PRO A 183 -31.17 7.57 9.13
N SER A 184 -31.90 7.07 8.12
CA SER A 184 -31.41 7.03 6.74
C SER A 184 -31.03 8.41 6.20
N SER A 185 -31.73 9.47 6.63
CA SER A 185 -31.39 10.86 6.27
C SER A 185 -30.05 11.32 6.83
N SER A 186 -29.67 10.88 8.03
CA SER A 186 -28.37 11.19 8.63
C SER A 186 -27.25 10.46 7.92
N ILE A 187 -27.43 9.17 7.61
CA ILE A 187 -26.47 8.40 6.81
C ILE A 187 -26.31 9.06 5.44
N GLN A 188 -27.42 9.34 4.75
CA GLN A 188 -27.41 9.98 3.43
C GLN A 188 -26.67 11.32 3.45
N ALA A 189 -26.89 12.16 4.46
CA ALA A 189 -26.20 13.44 4.59
C ALA A 189 -24.67 13.28 4.71
N THR A 190 -24.19 12.27 5.45
CA THR A 190 -22.75 11.97 5.51
C THR A 190 -22.22 11.49 4.15
N LEU A 191 -22.95 10.59 3.47
CA LEU A 191 -22.59 10.10 2.14
C LEU A 191 -22.48 11.26 1.13
N ASP A 192 -23.47 12.14 1.11
CA ASP A 192 -23.52 13.31 0.22
C ASP A 192 -22.40 14.31 0.53
N SER A 193 -22.11 14.53 1.82
CA SER A 193 -21.01 15.41 2.24
C SER A 193 -19.65 14.87 1.78
N VAL A 194 -19.39 13.58 1.99
CA VAL A 194 -18.14 12.93 1.55
C VAL A 194 -18.06 12.97 0.03
N PHE A 195 -19.13 12.64 -0.69
CA PHE A 195 -19.15 12.70 -2.15
C PHE A 195 -18.87 14.11 -2.66
N THR A 196 -19.54 15.13 -2.13
CA THR A 196 -19.34 16.53 -2.53
C THR A 196 -17.88 16.97 -2.34
N GLN A 197 -17.24 16.51 -1.26
CA GLN A 197 -15.82 16.79 -1.03
C GLN A 197 -14.90 16.03 -1.99
N MET A 198 -15.29 14.82 -2.39
CA MET A 198 -14.40 13.89 -3.07
C MET A 198 -14.65 13.71 -4.56
N GLU A 199 -15.77 14.21 -5.10
CA GLU A 199 -16.18 13.97 -6.49
C GLU A 199 -15.10 14.38 -7.50
N SER A 200 -14.56 15.59 -7.38
CA SER A 200 -13.52 16.15 -8.26
C SER A 200 -12.14 16.25 -7.60
N ASN A 201 -11.99 15.68 -6.39
CA ASN A 201 -10.77 15.81 -5.58
C ASN A 201 -9.71 14.78 -5.95
N GLN A 202 -9.32 14.77 -7.23
CA GLN A 202 -8.46 13.75 -7.81
C GLN A 202 -7.11 13.64 -7.11
N PHE A 203 -6.47 14.75 -6.73
CA PHE A 203 -5.14 14.73 -6.10
C PHE A 203 -5.13 15.28 -4.66
N GLY A 204 -6.30 15.34 -4.02
CA GLY A 204 -6.42 15.83 -2.66
C GLY A 204 -5.78 14.95 -1.60
N LEU A 205 -5.72 15.49 -0.39
CA LEU A 205 -5.14 14.83 0.77
C LEU A 205 -6.17 13.98 1.53
N GLN A 206 -7.47 14.26 1.35
CA GLN A 206 -8.55 13.61 2.07
C GLN A 206 -8.73 12.17 1.63
N ARG A 207 -9.07 11.31 2.59
CA ARG A 207 -9.25 9.87 2.46
C ARG A 207 -10.45 9.47 3.31
N HIS A 208 -11.32 8.59 2.81
CA HIS A 208 -12.52 8.19 3.56
C HIS A 208 -12.82 6.70 3.44
N ALA A 209 -13.29 6.11 4.54
CA ALA A 209 -13.90 4.79 4.55
C ALA A 209 -15.33 4.86 5.08
N LEU A 210 -16.28 4.31 4.33
CA LEU A 210 -17.72 4.28 4.62
C LEU A 210 -18.11 2.83 4.96
N LEU A 211 -18.27 2.54 6.24
CA LEU A 211 -18.45 1.18 6.76
C LEU A 211 -19.89 0.99 7.23
N PHE A 212 -20.55 -0.07 6.76
CA PHE A 212 -21.93 -0.39 7.11
C PHE A 212 -21.97 -1.66 7.95
N LYS A 213 -22.48 -1.58 9.18
CA LYS A 213 -22.73 -2.77 10.01
C LYS A 213 -23.78 -3.71 9.38
N PRO A 214 -23.83 -4.99 9.78
CA PRO A 214 -24.87 -5.91 9.34
C PRO A 214 -26.28 -5.34 9.51
N GLY A 215 -27.09 -5.38 8.45
CA GLY A 215 -28.45 -4.86 8.40
C GLY A 215 -28.83 -4.30 7.04
N SER A 216 -29.94 -3.55 7.00
CA SER A 216 -30.52 -3.02 5.76
C SER A 216 -30.62 -1.50 5.81
N TYR A 217 -30.28 -0.84 4.71
CA TYR A 217 -30.16 0.61 4.62
C TYR A 217 -30.86 1.13 3.36
N ASN A 218 -31.63 2.21 3.46
CA ASN A 218 -32.33 2.83 2.32
C ASN A 218 -31.61 4.14 1.94
N VAL A 219 -30.48 4.03 1.26
CA VAL A 219 -29.57 5.14 0.93
C VAL A 219 -28.98 4.98 -0.47
N ASN A 220 -28.55 6.09 -1.08
CA ASN A 220 -27.79 6.09 -2.33
C ASN A 220 -26.39 6.67 -2.07
N ALA A 221 -25.35 5.87 -2.26
CA ALA A 221 -23.96 6.27 -2.04
C ALA A 221 -23.29 6.58 -3.37
N ASN A 222 -23.13 7.86 -3.73
CA ASN A 222 -22.20 8.24 -4.80
C ASN A 222 -20.77 8.21 -4.24
N ILE A 223 -19.83 7.61 -4.98
CA ILE A 223 -18.46 7.37 -4.51
C ILE A 223 -17.47 8.22 -5.31
N GLY A 224 -16.85 9.20 -4.64
CA GLY A 224 -15.81 10.07 -5.19
C GLY A 224 -14.41 9.45 -5.09
N PHE A 225 -13.39 10.28 -5.36
CA PHE A 225 -11.99 9.88 -5.17
C PHE A 225 -11.67 9.49 -3.73
N TYR A 226 -10.70 8.61 -3.58
CA TYR A 226 -10.17 8.09 -2.31
C TYR A 226 -11.21 7.67 -1.28
N THR A 227 -12.33 7.16 -1.76
CA THR A 227 -13.43 6.68 -0.92
C THR A 227 -13.59 5.18 -1.09
N SER A 228 -13.48 4.46 0.01
CA SER A 228 -13.89 3.05 0.06
C SER A 228 -15.25 2.93 0.74
N ILE A 229 -16.15 2.15 0.17
CA ILE A 229 -17.41 1.74 0.81
C ILE A 229 -17.42 0.24 1.04
N MET A 230 -17.78 -0.19 2.25
CA MET A 230 -17.73 -1.60 2.62
C MET A 230 -18.79 -2.02 3.63
N GLY A 231 -19.29 -3.26 3.47
CA GLY A 231 -20.09 -3.92 4.49
C GLY A 231 -19.22 -4.63 5.53
N LEU A 232 -19.59 -4.52 6.79
CA LEU A 232 -18.96 -5.19 7.93
C LEU A 232 -19.63 -6.54 8.27
N GLY A 233 -20.32 -7.13 7.28
CA GLY A 233 -20.85 -8.48 7.33
C GLY A 233 -19.76 -9.54 7.20
N ARG A 234 -20.05 -10.78 7.60
CA ARG A 234 -19.19 -11.90 7.19
C ARG A 234 -19.39 -12.22 5.71
N ASN A 235 -20.59 -11.98 5.19
CA ASN A 235 -20.99 -12.17 3.81
C ASN A 235 -21.65 -10.90 3.25
N PRO A 236 -21.70 -10.73 1.92
CA PRO A 236 -22.30 -9.56 1.29
C PRO A 236 -23.78 -9.36 1.65
N ASP A 237 -24.54 -10.45 1.78
CA ASP A 237 -25.97 -10.39 2.12
C ASP A 237 -26.25 -10.03 3.58
N ASP A 238 -25.24 -10.00 4.45
CA ASP A 238 -25.40 -9.52 5.83
C ASP A 238 -25.60 -7.98 5.85
N VAL A 239 -25.21 -7.28 4.79
CA VAL A 239 -25.35 -5.82 4.63
C VAL A 239 -26.06 -5.52 3.32
N THR A 240 -27.28 -4.97 3.36
CA THR A 240 -28.04 -4.62 2.16
C THR A 240 -28.27 -3.12 2.04
N ILE A 241 -27.83 -2.55 0.91
CA ILE A 241 -28.20 -1.21 0.46
C ILE A 241 -29.41 -1.34 -0.48
N ASN A 242 -30.60 -0.93 -0.04
CA ASN A 242 -31.78 -0.74 -0.89
C ASN A 242 -31.70 0.63 -1.54
N GLY A 243 -30.94 0.71 -2.62
CA GLY A 243 -30.45 1.95 -3.20
C GLY A 243 -29.27 1.65 -4.11
N GLN A 244 -28.39 2.62 -4.32
CA GLN A 244 -27.25 2.48 -5.22
C GLN A 244 -25.92 2.66 -4.50
N VAL A 245 -24.89 2.00 -5.01
CA VAL A 245 -23.48 2.35 -4.76
C VAL A 245 -22.90 2.74 -6.11
N ARG A 246 -22.80 4.05 -6.34
CA ARG A 246 -22.75 4.63 -7.67
C ARG A 246 -21.45 5.38 -7.94
N VAL A 247 -20.91 5.17 -9.14
CA VAL A 247 -19.90 6.06 -9.74
C VAL A 247 -20.41 6.47 -11.12
N ASP A 248 -20.29 7.76 -11.43
CA ASP A 248 -20.53 8.36 -12.73
C ASP A 248 -19.45 9.41 -13.02
N ALA A 249 -19.50 10.05 -14.19
CA ALA A 249 -18.47 10.97 -14.67
C ALA A 249 -18.97 12.42 -14.82
N GLY A 250 -19.96 12.83 -14.03
CA GLY A 250 -20.53 14.19 -14.10
C GLY A 250 -19.47 15.30 -13.96
N TRP A 251 -18.56 15.15 -12.98
CA TRP A 251 -17.46 16.08 -12.71
C TRP A 251 -16.53 16.32 -13.90
N PHE A 252 -16.45 15.37 -14.83
CA PHE A 252 -15.60 15.43 -16.02
C PHE A 252 -16.40 15.29 -17.32
N GLY A 253 -17.62 15.83 -17.33
CA GLY A 253 -18.42 15.96 -18.55
C GLY A 253 -18.83 14.63 -19.21
N GLY A 254 -18.97 13.57 -18.42
CA GLY A 254 -19.29 12.22 -18.91
C GLY A 254 -18.07 11.38 -19.30
N ASN A 255 -16.85 11.91 -19.15
CA ASN A 255 -15.62 11.15 -19.37
C ASN A 255 -15.17 10.44 -18.09
N ALA A 256 -15.23 9.11 -18.05
CA ALA A 256 -14.86 8.31 -16.90
C ALA A 256 -13.37 7.91 -16.86
N THR A 257 -12.54 8.34 -17.83
CA THR A 257 -11.11 7.94 -17.92
C THR A 257 -10.27 8.37 -16.71
N GLN A 258 -10.80 9.20 -15.83
CA GLN A 258 -10.13 9.63 -14.59
C GLN A 258 -10.86 9.21 -13.31
N ASN A 259 -11.87 8.34 -13.39
CA ASN A 259 -12.58 7.82 -12.22
C ASN A 259 -11.77 6.74 -11.47
N PHE A 260 -10.68 7.17 -10.84
CA PHE A 260 -9.72 6.34 -10.12
C PHE A 260 -10.01 6.25 -8.63
N TRP A 261 -9.19 5.44 -7.94
CA TRP A 261 -8.96 5.41 -6.50
C TRP A 261 -10.23 5.38 -5.65
N ARG A 262 -11.12 4.42 -5.91
CA ARG A 262 -12.32 4.18 -5.09
C ARG A 262 -12.64 2.70 -4.99
N SER A 263 -13.44 2.25 -4.04
CA SER A 263 -13.69 0.80 -3.94
C SER A 263 -15.05 0.49 -3.33
N ALA A 264 -15.62 -0.65 -3.72
CA ALA A 264 -16.81 -1.23 -3.11
C ALA A 264 -16.53 -2.67 -2.69
N GLU A 265 -16.83 -3.01 -1.44
CA GLU A 265 -16.54 -4.34 -0.89
C GLU A 265 -17.62 -4.92 0.04
N ASN A 266 -17.91 -6.22 -0.09
CA ASN A 266 -18.61 -7.02 0.92
C ASN A 266 -20.01 -6.52 1.31
N LEU A 267 -20.82 -6.10 0.34
CA LEU A 267 -22.22 -5.72 0.56
C LEU A 267 -23.11 -6.13 -0.60
N SER A 268 -24.42 -6.19 -0.33
CA SER A 268 -25.46 -6.41 -1.32
C SER A 268 -26.15 -5.09 -1.69
N ILE A 269 -26.53 -4.97 -2.96
CA ILE A 269 -27.20 -3.78 -3.52
C ILE A 269 -28.50 -4.24 -4.17
N THR A 270 -29.61 -3.63 -3.79
CA THR A 270 -30.90 -3.72 -4.48
C THR A 270 -31.16 -2.40 -5.18
N PRO A 271 -30.68 -2.21 -6.43
CA PRO A 271 -30.75 -0.92 -7.09
C PRO A 271 -32.19 -0.54 -7.47
N PRO A 272 -32.63 0.72 -7.22
CA PRO A 272 -33.88 1.23 -7.75
C PRO A 272 -33.83 1.17 -9.28
N GLY A 273 -34.90 0.67 -9.90
CA GLY A 273 -34.94 0.45 -11.35
C GLY A 273 -34.10 -0.74 -11.83
N GLY A 274 -33.54 -1.55 -10.93
CA GLY A 274 -32.89 -2.82 -11.25
C GLY A 274 -31.48 -2.73 -11.85
N THR A 275 -30.85 -1.55 -11.87
CA THR A 275 -29.48 -1.39 -12.37
C THR A 275 -28.64 -0.50 -11.46
N ASN A 276 -27.49 -1.00 -11.01
CA ASN A 276 -26.46 -0.20 -10.33
C ASN A 276 -25.43 0.30 -11.35
N GLN A 277 -24.85 1.49 -11.15
CA GLN A 277 -23.85 2.06 -12.07
C GLN A 277 -22.48 2.21 -11.39
N TRP A 278 -21.44 1.61 -11.96
CA TRP A 278 -20.05 1.65 -11.47
C TRP A 278 -19.12 2.10 -12.62
N ALA A 279 -19.27 3.35 -13.05
CA ALA A 279 -18.55 3.92 -14.19
C ALA A 279 -17.12 4.35 -13.81
N VAL A 280 -16.23 3.38 -13.69
CA VAL A 280 -14.85 3.58 -13.21
C VAL A 280 -13.80 3.38 -14.30
N SER A 281 -12.57 3.79 -14.00
CA SER A 281 -11.37 3.37 -14.73
C SER A 281 -10.46 2.51 -13.84
N GLN A 282 -9.13 2.68 -13.88
CA GLN A 282 -8.16 1.87 -13.12
C GLN A 282 -8.24 2.12 -11.60
N ALA A 283 -7.68 1.19 -10.81
CA ALA A 283 -7.65 1.20 -9.35
C ALA A 283 -9.02 1.49 -8.70
N ALA A 284 -10.04 0.78 -9.18
CA ALA A 284 -11.41 0.92 -8.69
C ALA A 284 -12.10 -0.44 -8.44
N PRO A 285 -11.59 -1.26 -7.50
CA PRO A 285 -12.03 -2.64 -7.34
C PRO A 285 -13.50 -2.73 -6.89
N PHE A 286 -14.20 -3.69 -7.46
CA PHE A 286 -15.54 -4.11 -7.06
C PHE A 286 -15.47 -5.56 -6.59
N ARG A 287 -15.33 -5.76 -5.27
CA ARG A 287 -15.01 -7.07 -4.67
C ARG A 287 -16.13 -7.56 -3.79
N ARG A 288 -16.43 -8.86 -3.84
CA ARG A 288 -17.33 -9.49 -2.86
C ARG A 288 -18.70 -8.79 -2.79
N MET A 289 -19.25 -8.45 -3.95
CA MET A 289 -20.51 -7.71 -4.04
C MET A 289 -21.65 -8.63 -4.44
N HIS A 290 -22.86 -8.33 -3.98
CA HIS A 290 -24.08 -8.96 -4.49
C HIS A 290 -25.00 -7.91 -5.11
N VAL A 291 -25.00 -7.78 -6.44
CA VAL A 291 -25.92 -6.88 -7.14
C VAL A 291 -27.18 -7.66 -7.50
N ARG A 292 -28.28 -7.35 -6.83
CA ARG A 292 -29.62 -7.91 -7.09
C ARG A 292 -30.28 -7.21 -8.27
N GLY A 293 -29.64 -7.32 -9.44
CA GLY A 293 -29.99 -6.60 -10.66
C GLY A 293 -28.83 -6.57 -11.65
N ASN A 294 -28.89 -5.61 -12.58
CA ASN A 294 -27.83 -5.34 -13.56
C ASN A 294 -26.72 -4.46 -12.98
N LEU A 295 -25.54 -4.52 -13.60
CA LEU A 295 -24.42 -3.65 -13.29
C LEU A 295 -23.95 -2.93 -14.56
N ASN A 296 -24.21 -1.64 -14.67
CA ASN A 296 -23.70 -0.78 -15.74
C ASN A 296 -22.30 -0.28 -15.38
N LEU A 297 -21.34 -0.43 -16.29
CA LEU A 297 -19.96 0.01 -16.09
C LEU A 297 -19.60 1.27 -16.89
N ALA A 298 -20.51 1.81 -17.70
CA ALA A 298 -20.29 3.03 -18.46
C ALA A 298 -20.86 4.26 -17.75
N PRO A 299 -20.27 5.44 -17.96
CA PRO A 299 -20.85 6.69 -17.51
C PRO A 299 -22.16 6.99 -18.26
N SER A 300 -22.95 7.88 -17.69
CA SER A 300 -24.15 8.40 -18.36
C SER A 300 -23.76 9.00 -19.71
N GLY A 301 -24.37 8.51 -20.80
CA GLY A 301 -24.04 8.94 -22.17
C GLY A 301 -22.94 8.16 -22.88
N TYR A 302 -22.38 7.12 -22.26
CA TYR A 302 -21.38 6.22 -22.88
C TYR A 302 -20.08 6.93 -23.31
N GLY A 303 -19.65 7.94 -22.56
CA GLY A 303 -18.32 8.54 -22.72
C GLY A 303 -17.18 7.55 -22.49
N TRP A 304 -15.95 8.00 -22.70
CA TRP A 304 -14.76 7.15 -22.56
C TRP A 304 -14.64 6.60 -21.13
N ALA A 305 -14.23 5.33 -21.02
CA ALA A 305 -14.01 4.65 -19.75
C ALA A 305 -12.95 3.55 -19.94
N SER A 306 -12.04 3.41 -18.97
CA SER A 306 -10.86 2.52 -19.05
C SER A 306 -10.71 1.65 -17.80
N GLY A 307 -11.81 1.01 -17.42
CA GLY A 307 -11.84 0.04 -16.33
C GLY A 307 -11.17 -1.29 -16.72
N GLY A 308 -11.27 -2.32 -15.91
CA GLY A 308 -11.79 -2.32 -14.55
C GLY A 308 -11.67 -3.72 -13.97
N TYR A 309 -12.08 -3.87 -12.72
CA TYR A 309 -11.81 -5.08 -11.95
C TYR A 309 -13.03 -5.50 -11.11
N ILE A 310 -13.55 -6.70 -11.37
CA ILE A 310 -14.56 -7.38 -10.54
C ILE A 310 -13.98 -8.70 -10.03
N ALA A 311 -14.12 -8.96 -8.73
CA ALA A 311 -13.80 -10.28 -8.17
C ALA A 311 -14.79 -10.72 -7.09
N ASP A 312 -14.88 -12.03 -6.91
CA ASP A 312 -15.63 -12.65 -5.83
C ASP A 312 -17.10 -12.21 -5.76
N SER A 313 -17.73 -11.83 -6.88
CA SER A 313 -19.02 -11.12 -6.86
C SER A 313 -20.16 -11.94 -7.47
N ARG A 314 -21.39 -11.63 -7.07
CA ARG A 314 -22.63 -12.11 -7.69
C ARG A 314 -23.37 -10.93 -8.29
N ILE A 315 -23.68 -11.00 -9.57
CA ILE A 315 -24.53 -10.04 -10.28
C ILE A 315 -25.68 -10.85 -10.87
N ASP A 316 -26.87 -10.73 -10.29
CA ASP A 316 -28.03 -11.56 -10.68
C ASP A 316 -28.45 -11.30 -12.14
N GLY A 317 -28.31 -10.04 -12.57
CA GLY A 317 -28.63 -9.61 -13.93
C GLY A 317 -27.41 -9.60 -14.86
N THR A 318 -27.46 -8.71 -15.84
CA THR A 318 -26.43 -8.56 -16.85
C THR A 318 -25.43 -7.48 -16.43
N VAL A 319 -24.14 -7.76 -16.60
CA VAL A 319 -23.10 -6.73 -16.57
C VAL A 319 -23.03 -6.04 -17.94
N GLN A 320 -23.05 -4.71 -17.95
CA GLN A 320 -23.25 -3.89 -19.14
C GLN A 320 -22.09 -2.89 -19.31
N PRO A 321 -21.02 -3.26 -20.04
CA PRO A 321 -19.83 -2.42 -20.18
C PRO A 321 -20.00 -1.21 -21.09
N TYR A 322 -20.81 -1.32 -22.15
CA TYR A 322 -21.00 -0.34 -23.21
C TYR A 322 -19.66 0.20 -23.77
N SER A 323 -19.23 1.41 -23.37
CA SER A 323 -18.04 2.10 -23.86
C SER A 323 -16.73 1.71 -23.16
N GLN A 324 -16.77 0.87 -22.12
CA GLN A 324 -15.57 0.40 -21.44
C GLN A 324 -14.60 -0.28 -22.41
N GLN A 325 -13.38 0.21 -22.47
CA GLN A 325 -12.34 -0.28 -23.39
C GLN A 325 -11.99 -1.76 -23.12
N GLN A 326 -11.74 -2.07 -21.85
CA GLN A 326 -11.38 -3.41 -21.37
C GLN A 326 -11.99 -3.67 -20.00
N TRP A 327 -11.94 -4.92 -19.55
CA TRP A 327 -12.34 -5.29 -18.20
C TRP A 327 -11.79 -6.66 -17.79
N PHE A 328 -11.50 -6.83 -16.51
CA PHE A 328 -11.20 -8.13 -15.91
C PHE A 328 -12.23 -8.53 -14.86
N THR A 329 -12.76 -9.74 -15.00
CA THR A 329 -13.64 -10.36 -14.00
C THR A 329 -13.12 -11.74 -13.61
N ARG A 330 -12.98 -12.01 -12.30
CA ARG A 330 -12.65 -13.36 -11.82
C ARG A 330 -13.56 -13.88 -10.73
N ASP A 331 -13.63 -15.21 -10.62
CA ASP A 331 -14.27 -15.95 -9.52
C ASP A 331 -15.63 -15.37 -9.12
N SER A 332 -16.47 -15.11 -10.12
CA SER A 332 -17.74 -14.39 -9.95
C SER A 332 -18.87 -15.19 -10.59
N THR A 333 -20.11 -14.84 -10.24
CA THR A 333 -21.32 -15.36 -10.89
C THR A 333 -22.08 -14.18 -11.46
N ILE A 334 -22.36 -14.22 -12.76
CA ILE A 334 -23.10 -13.19 -13.47
C ILE A 334 -24.27 -13.82 -14.22
N GLY A 335 -25.41 -13.13 -14.30
CA GLY A 335 -26.54 -13.57 -15.13
C GLY A 335 -26.24 -13.48 -16.63
N GLY A 336 -25.39 -12.52 -17.02
CA GLY A 336 -24.88 -12.38 -18.39
C GLY A 336 -23.91 -11.22 -18.55
N TRP A 337 -23.41 -11.05 -19.77
CA TRP A 337 -22.48 -9.99 -20.15
C TRP A 337 -22.90 -9.37 -21.49
N LEU A 338 -23.04 -8.05 -21.55
CA LEU A 338 -23.69 -7.38 -22.69
C LEU A 338 -22.84 -7.28 -23.96
N ASN A 339 -21.61 -6.75 -23.87
CA ASN A 339 -20.78 -6.44 -25.04
C ASN A 339 -19.27 -6.42 -24.69
N GLY A 340 -18.39 -6.40 -25.69
CA GLY A 340 -16.95 -6.22 -25.51
C GLY A 340 -16.39 -5.22 -26.52
N VAL A 341 -15.46 -4.37 -26.09
CA VAL A 341 -14.86 -3.32 -26.94
C VAL A 341 -13.49 -3.75 -27.44
N TRP A 342 -12.46 -3.81 -26.58
CA TRP A 342 -11.12 -4.24 -26.97
C TRP A 342 -10.66 -5.52 -26.27
N ASN A 343 -10.83 -5.63 -24.96
CA ASN A 343 -10.32 -6.79 -24.19
C ASN A 343 -11.17 -7.08 -22.94
N MET A 344 -12.15 -7.98 -23.04
CA MET A 344 -12.91 -8.41 -21.85
C MET A 344 -12.46 -9.82 -21.46
N VAL A 345 -11.89 -9.94 -20.26
CA VAL A 345 -11.24 -11.16 -19.79
C VAL A 345 -11.96 -11.71 -18.57
N PHE A 346 -12.20 -13.02 -18.59
CA PHE A 346 -12.92 -13.77 -17.57
C PHE A 346 -12.11 -14.97 -17.11
N SER A 347 -12.01 -15.18 -15.80
CA SER A 347 -11.36 -16.35 -15.22
C SER A 347 -12.16 -16.92 -14.07
N GLY A 348 -12.62 -18.16 -14.17
CA GLY A 348 -13.45 -18.74 -13.11
C GLY A 348 -14.82 -18.07 -12.96
N VAL A 349 -15.36 -17.49 -14.03
CA VAL A 349 -16.65 -16.77 -13.97
C VAL A 349 -17.78 -17.68 -14.44
N VAL A 350 -18.77 -17.89 -13.56
CA VAL A 350 -20.03 -18.55 -13.91
C VAL A 350 -20.92 -17.55 -14.65
N GLY A 351 -21.38 -17.90 -15.85
CA GLY A 351 -22.19 -17.02 -16.70
C GLY A 351 -21.38 -16.09 -17.62
N ALA A 352 -20.05 -16.19 -17.64
CA ALA A 352 -19.24 -15.51 -18.63
C ALA A 352 -19.55 -15.99 -20.06
N PRO A 353 -19.42 -15.12 -21.08
CA PRO A 353 -19.50 -15.53 -22.47
C PRO A 353 -18.39 -16.52 -22.80
N ALA A 354 -18.63 -17.41 -23.77
CA ALA A 354 -17.60 -18.32 -24.25
C ALA A 354 -16.40 -17.57 -24.85
N GLN A 355 -15.22 -18.19 -24.83
CA GLN A 355 -14.04 -17.69 -25.52
C GLN A 355 -14.36 -17.41 -27.01
N SER A 356 -14.14 -16.18 -27.46
CA SER A 356 -14.48 -15.78 -28.84
C SER A 356 -13.52 -14.76 -29.46
N PHE A 357 -12.42 -14.41 -28.76
CA PHE A 357 -11.39 -13.56 -29.35
C PHE A 357 -10.94 -14.12 -30.71
N PRO A 358 -10.89 -13.31 -31.78
CA PRO A 358 -10.80 -11.86 -31.77
C PRO A 358 -12.13 -11.08 -31.72
N GLU A 359 -13.27 -11.69 -32.07
CA GLU A 359 -14.53 -10.96 -32.23
C GLU A 359 -15.77 -11.81 -31.85
N PRO A 360 -16.59 -11.39 -30.86
CA PRO A 360 -16.29 -10.33 -29.90
C PRO A 360 -15.03 -10.65 -29.08
N PRO A 361 -14.30 -9.65 -28.57
CA PRO A 361 -12.98 -9.85 -27.97
C PRO A 361 -13.07 -10.36 -26.52
N TYR A 362 -13.63 -11.56 -26.37
CA TYR A 362 -13.76 -12.25 -25.09
C TYR A 362 -12.65 -13.29 -24.92
N THR A 363 -11.90 -13.13 -23.84
CA THR A 363 -10.95 -14.12 -23.35
C THR A 363 -11.52 -14.81 -22.11
N THR A 364 -11.87 -16.08 -22.20
CA THR A 364 -12.60 -16.78 -21.13
C THR A 364 -11.89 -18.07 -20.71
N LEU A 365 -11.44 -18.08 -19.46
CA LEU A 365 -10.88 -19.26 -18.79
C LEU A 365 -11.94 -19.84 -17.85
N ALA A 366 -12.13 -21.17 -17.93
CA ALA A 366 -13.14 -21.86 -17.13
C ALA A 366 -12.90 -21.74 -15.62
N ASN A 367 -11.63 -21.70 -15.21
CA ASN A 367 -11.19 -21.67 -13.82
C ASN A 367 -10.03 -20.69 -13.65
N SER A 368 -9.95 -20.04 -12.49
CA SER A 368 -8.73 -19.33 -12.07
C SER A 368 -7.77 -20.34 -11.44
N PRO A 369 -6.50 -20.44 -11.89
CA PRO A 369 -5.59 -21.50 -11.43
C PRO A 369 -5.38 -21.54 -9.91
N VAL A 370 -5.11 -20.38 -9.32
CA VAL A 370 -4.89 -20.22 -7.88
C VAL A 370 -5.35 -18.84 -7.46
N THR A 371 -6.23 -18.74 -6.46
CA THR A 371 -6.70 -17.45 -5.95
C THR A 371 -6.83 -17.48 -4.44
N ARG A 372 -6.75 -16.29 -3.85
CA ARG A 372 -7.03 -16.05 -2.44
C ARG A 372 -7.74 -14.71 -2.36
N GLU A 373 -8.95 -14.69 -1.80
CA GLU A 373 -9.67 -13.42 -1.69
C GLU A 373 -9.02 -12.47 -0.70
N LYS A 374 -9.19 -11.17 -0.94
CA LYS A 374 -8.60 -10.10 -0.14
C LYS A 374 -9.08 -10.19 1.31
N PRO A 375 -8.22 -9.97 2.31
CA PRO A 375 -8.67 -9.76 3.68
C PRO A 375 -9.59 -8.55 3.79
N TYR A 376 -10.58 -8.62 4.67
CA TYR A 376 -11.54 -7.54 4.89
C TYR A 376 -11.98 -7.45 6.35
N LEU A 377 -12.30 -6.23 6.78
CA LEU A 377 -12.81 -5.93 8.11
C LEU A 377 -14.30 -6.33 8.19
N TYR A 378 -14.70 -6.94 9.30
CA TYR A 378 -16.11 -7.21 9.62
C TYR A 378 -16.35 -7.12 11.13
N VAL A 379 -17.61 -7.14 11.55
CA VAL A 379 -17.99 -7.25 12.97
C VAL A 379 -18.58 -8.63 13.25
N ASP A 380 -18.15 -9.27 14.34
CA ASP A 380 -18.75 -10.53 14.78
C ASP A 380 -20.11 -10.31 15.48
N SER A 381 -20.73 -11.41 15.92
CA SER A 381 -22.03 -11.38 16.60
C SER A 381 -22.01 -10.64 17.95
N ALA A 382 -20.83 -10.43 18.54
CA ALA A 382 -20.65 -9.63 19.75
C ALA A 382 -20.38 -8.14 19.42
N GLY A 383 -20.32 -7.77 18.15
CA GLY A 383 -20.02 -6.43 17.69
C GLY A 383 -18.53 -6.08 17.70
N ALA A 384 -17.64 -7.06 17.93
CA ALA A 384 -16.21 -6.83 17.92
C ALA A 384 -15.65 -6.85 16.50
N TYR A 385 -14.71 -5.94 16.21
CA TYR A 385 -14.03 -5.89 14.92
C TYR A 385 -13.08 -7.06 14.74
N GLN A 386 -13.15 -7.66 13.56
CA GLN A 386 -12.36 -8.80 13.13
C GLN A 386 -11.89 -8.52 11.70
N VAL A 387 -10.72 -9.04 11.33
CA VAL A 387 -10.30 -9.13 9.93
C VAL A 387 -10.46 -10.57 9.49
N PHE A 388 -11.35 -10.81 8.52
CA PHE A 388 -11.46 -12.11 7.90
C PHE A 388 -10.36 -12.30 6.87
N VAL A 389 -9.77 -13.49 6.87
CA VAL A 389 -8.60 -13.87 6.08
C VAL A 389 -8.97 -15.12 5.27
N PRO A 390 -9.44 -14.95 4.02
CA PRO A 390 -9.86 -16.05 3.17
C PRO A 390 -8.75 -17.09 2.91
N SER A 391 -9.14 -18.37 2.83
CA SER A 391 -8.23 -19.46 2.48
C SER A 391 -7.71 -19.34 1.03
N LEU A 392 -6.50 -19.86 0.78
CA LEU A 392 -6.03 -20.13 -0.57
C LEU A 392 -6.94 -21.17 -1.24
N ARG A 393 -7.23 -20.99 -2.52
CA ARG A 393 -8.04 -21.90 -3.32
C ARG A 393 -7.35 -22.17 -4.66
N GLN A 394 -7.60 -23.34 -5.21
CA GLN A 394 -7.05 -23.81 -6.49
C GLN A 394 -8.21 -24.05 -7.45
N ASN A 395 -7.98 -23.81 -8.74
CA ASN A 395 -8.94 -24.05 -9.83
C ASN A 395 -10.33 -23.46 -9.54
N THR A 396 -10.38 -22.22 -9.06
CA THR A 396 -11.61 -21.61 -8.57
C THR A 396 -12.57 -21.25 -9.69
N ARG A 397 -13.86 -21.28 -9.36
CA ARG A 397 -14.95 -20.84 -10.21
C ARG A 397 -16.13 -20.39 -9.36
N GLY A 398 -16.71 -19.24 -9.69
CA GLY A 398 -17.79 -18.62 -8.94
C GLY A 398 -17.34 -17.93 -7.65
N ALA A 399 -18.26 -17.17 -7.05
CA ALA A 399 -18.02 -16.44 -5.82
C ALA A 399 -17.73 -17.39 -4.64
N SER A 400 -16.83 -16.98 -3.76
CA SER A 400 -16.33 -17.74 -2.62
C SER A 400 -17.29 -17.87 -1.45
N TRP A 401 -18.35 -17.06 -1.40
CA TRP A 401 -19.11 -16.83 -0.18
C TRP A 401 -20.48 -17.54 -0.13
N PRO A 402 -20.88 -18.08 1.05
CA PRO A 402 -20.09 -18.16 2.29
C PRO A 402 -18.86 -19.06 2.13
N GLY A 403 -17.72 -18.64 2.67
CA GLY A 403 -16.40 -19.22 2.37
C GLY A 403 -15.51 -19.43 3.58
N THR A 404 -14.49 -20.29 3.43
CA THR A 404 -13.55 -20.69 4.49
C THR A 404 -12.38 -19.73 4.66
N GLY A 405 -11.80 -19.69 5.86
CA GLY A 405 -10.69 -18.84 6.23
C GLY A 405 -10.62 -18.65 7.74
N ALA A 406 -9.76 -17.74 8.21
CA ALA A 406 -9.59 -17.42 9.62
C ALA A 406 -10.07 -16.00 9.93
N SER A 407 -10.50 -15.75 11.16
CA SER A 407 -10.78 -14.40 11.66
C SER A 407 -9.72 -14.02 12.68
N ILE A 408 -9.09 -12.86 12.46
CA ILE A 408 -8.11 -12.30 13.38
C ILE A 408 -8.76 -11.10 14.08
N PRO A 409 -8.85 -11.08 15.42
CA PRO A 409 -9.45 -9.94 16.13
C PRO A 409 -8.63 -8.68 15.94
N LEU A 410 -9.30 -7.52 15.89
CA LEU A 410 -8.62 -6.23 15.72
C LEU A 410 -7.58 -5.97 16.83
N THR A 411 -7.72 -6.58 18.01
CA THR A 411 -6.73 -6.53 19.09
C THR A 411 -5.39 -7.19 18.74
N GLN A 412 -5.28 -7.89 17.60
CA GLN A 412 -4.03 -8.40 17.03
C GLN A 412 -3.55 -7.57 15.82
N PHE A 413 -4.10 -6.38 15.62
CA PHE A 413 -3.65 -5.40 14.63
C PHE A 413 -3.19 -4.14 15.34
N TYR A 414 -2.07 -3.58 14.89
CA TYR A 414 -1.77 -2.20 15.15
C TYR A 414 -2.57 -1.31 14.18
N VAL A 415 -3.41 -0.45 14.75
CA VAL A 415 -4.23 0.50 13.99
C VAL A 415 -3.41 1.75 13.74
N ALA A 416 -2.69 1.75 12.61
CA ALA A 416 -1.77 2.82 12.25
C ALA A 416 -2.51 4.11 11.88
N ARG A 417 -1.90 5.24 12.24
CA ARG A 417 -2.37 6.62 12.00
C ARG A 417 -1.38 7.41 11.15
N PRO A 418 -1.83 8.41 10.37
CA PRO A 418 -0.93 9.24 9.56
C PRO A 418 0.23 9.89 10.34
N SER A 419 0.05 10.13 11.64
CA SER A 419 1.09 10.66 12.54
C SER A 419 2.15 9.63 12.96
N ASP A 420 1.93 8.34 12.70
CA ASP A 420 2.84 7.29 13.15
C ASP A 420 4.10 7.25 12.31
N THR A 421 5.23 7.07 12.99
CA THR A 421 6.51 6.86 12.31
C THR A 421 6.64 5.42 11.83
N ALA A 422 7.42 5.20 10.77
CA ALA A 422 7.79 3.84 10.36
C ALA A 422 8.52 3.04 11.46
N ALA A 423 9.20 3.70 12.42
CA ALA A 423 9.78 3.02 13.59
C ALA A 423 8.69 2.40 14.48
N THR A 424 7.62 3.17 14.75
CA THR A 424 6.46 2.71 15.52
C THR A 424 5.77 1.54 14.84
N ILE A 425 5.54 1.65 13.52
CA ILE A 425 4.93 0.59 12.71
C ILE A 425 5.80 -0.68 12.73
N ASN A 426 7.11 -0.54 12.57
CA ASN A 426 8.05 -1.67 12.65
C ASN A 426 8.10 -2.30 14.05
N ALA A 427 8.02 -1.50 15.11
CA ALA A 427 7.97 -2.02 16.48
C ALA A 427 6.70 -2.86 16.72
N ALA A 428 5.55 -2.44 16.17
CA ALA A 428 4.32 -3.22 16.22
C ALA A 428 4.40 -4.53 15.42
N LEU A 429 5.01 -4.50 14.23
CA LEU A 429 5.27 -5.72 13.47
C LEU A 429 6.19 -6.69 14.23
N ALA A 430 7.25 -6.16 14.83
CA ALA A 430 8.21 -6.94 15.62
C ALA A 430 7.59 -7.54 16.89
N SER A 431 6.56 -6.90 17.47
CA SER A 431 5.85 -7.41 18.65
C SER A 431 4.82 -8.50 18.35
N GLY A 432 4.59 -8.83 17.07
CA GLY A 432 3.65 -9.88 16.67
C GLY A 432 2.31 -9.36 16.15
N LEU A 433 2.10 -8.05 16.07
CA LEU A 433 0.85 -7.48 15.53
C LEU A 433 0.84 -7.50 13.99
N ASN A 434 -0.35 -7.56 13.43
CA ASN A 434 -0.65 -7.24 12.04
C ASN A 434 -0.79 -5.71 11.88
N LEU A 435 -1.00 -5.21 10.66
CA LEU A 435 -1.19 -3.78 10.40
C LEU A 435 -2.55 -3.49 9.78
N LEU A 436 -3.22 -2.48 10.33
CA LEU A 436 -4.39 -1.86 9.73
C LEU A 436 -4.11 -0.36 9.58
N PHE A 437 -3.92 0.09 8.34
CA PHE A 437 -3.76 1.51 8.02
C PHE A 437 -5.13 2.15 7.90
N THR A 438 -5.39 3.12 8.77
CA THR A 438 -6.61 3.93 8.69
C THR A 438 -6.50 4.96 7.54
N PRO A 439 -7.61 5.50 7.02
CA PRO A 439 -7.56 6.42 5.88
C PRO A 439 -6.65 7.62 6.19
N GLY A 440 -5.75 7.94 5.25
CA GLY A 440 -4.83 9.07 5.38
C GLY A 440 -3.54 8.90 4.59
N ILE A 441 -2.63 9.87 4.72
CA ILE A 441 -1.33 9.90 4.03
C ILE A 441 -0.22 9.78 5.07
N TYR A 442 0.64 8.79 4.91
CA TYR A 442 1.68 8.38 5.84
C TYR A 442 3.04 8.69 5.22
N HIS A 443 3.77 9.63 5.81
CA HIS A 443 5.14 9.90 5.42
C HIS A 443 6.11 8.98 6.18
N VAL A 444 6.98 8.30 5.45
CA VAL A 444 7.93 7.34 6.05
C VAL A 444 9.37 7.69 5.70
N GLY A 445 10.16 8.00 6.72
CA GLY A 445 11.60 8.26 6.59
C GLY A 445 12.50 7.01 6.66
N GLN A 446 11.90 5.82 6.80
CA GLN A 446 12.60 4.53 6.79
C GLN A 446 11.64 3.43 6.29
N THR A 447 12.20 2.29 5.87
CA THR A 447 11.44 1.16 5.36
C THR A 447 10.57 0.50 6.43
N ILE A 448 9.30 0.22 6.09
CA ILE A 448 8.44 -0.70 6.83
C ILE A 448 8.82 -2.13 6.46
N ASN A 449 9.25 -2.93 7.43
CA ASN A 449 9.76 -4.29 7.22
C ASN A 449 8.75 -5.33 7.70
N VAL A 450 8.07 -6.00 6.77
CA VAL A 450 7.13 -7.08 7.05
C VAL A 450 7.87 -8.41 7.00
N THR A 451 8.33 -8.87 8.16
CA THR A 451 9.25 -10.02 8.26
C THR A 451 8.61 -11.30 8.80
N ARG A 452 7.44 -11.20 9.43
CA ARG A 452 6.77 -12.34 10.08
C ARG A 452 5.84 -13.05 9.08
N PRO A 453 5.89 -14.39 8.97
CA PRO A 453 4.94 -15.15 8.17
C PRO A 453 3.49 -14.84 8.55
N ASN A 454 2.57 -14.97 7.59
CA ASN A 454 1.13 -14.75 7.75
C ASN A 454 0.70 -13.34 8.16
N THR A 455 1.62 -12.37 8.20
CA THR A 455 1.26 -10.98 8.54
C THR A 455 0.26 -10.42 7.54
N VAL A 456 -0.82 -9.84 8.07
CA VAL A 456 -1.79 -9.07 7.29
C VAL A 456 -1.46 -7.58 7.40
N VAL A 457 -1.38 -6.92 6.25
CA VAL A 457 -1.24 -5.48 6.11
C VAL A 457 -2.44 -5.00 5.29
N LEU A 458 -3.39 -4.33 5.94
CA LEU A 458 -4.66 -3.92 5.33
C LEU A 458 -4.80 -2.40 5.40
N GLY A 459 -5.05 -1.74 4.27
CA GLY A 459 -5.41 -0.33 4.20
C GLY A 459 -6.92 -0.13 4.04
N LEU A 460 -7.43 0.91 4.70
CA LEU A 460 -8.79 1.42 4.54
C LEU A 460 -8.76 2.77 3.82
N GLY A 461 -9.78 3.04 2.99
CA GLY A 461 -9.99 4.37 2.40
C GLY A 461 -8.80 4.91 1.62
N TYR A 462 -8.09 4.05 0.86
CA TYR A 462 -6.90 4.46 0.10
C TYR A 462 -5.78 5.05 0.97
N ALA A 463 -5.53 4.43 2.13
CA ALA A 463 -4.35 4.70 2.94
C ALA A 463 -3.11 4.74 2.03
N THR A 464 -2.41 5.88 2.08
CA THR A 464 -1.36 6.22 1.13
C THR A 464 -0.03 6.31 1.86
N ILE A 465 1.03 5.66 1.36
CA ILE A 465 2.38 5.73 1.94
C ILE A 465 3.27 6.53 0.98
N ILE A 466 3.90 7.59 1.50
CA ILE A 466 4.86 8.42 0.77
C ILE A 466 6.25 8.21 1.40
N PRO A 467 7.23 7.66 0.65
CA PRO A 467 8.60 7.58 1.12
C PRO A 467 9.26 8.96 1.09
N ASP A 468 9.83 9.36 2.23
CA ASP A 468 10.72 10.50 2.29
C ASP A 468 12.16 10.08 1.99
N ASN A 469 13.00 11.00 1.55
CA ASN A 469 14.45 10.80 1.38
C ASN A 469 14.85 9.63 0.45
N GLY A 470 13.94 9.18 -0.44
CA GLY A 470 14.22 8.13 -1.41
C GLY A 470 14.34 6.72 -0.81
N VAL A 471 13.79 6.51 0.40
CA VAL A 471 13.76 5.16 0.99
C VAL A 471 12.82 4.24 0.23
N VAL A 472 13.03 2.93 0.33
CA VAL A 472 12.02 1.94 -0.04
C VAL A 472 10.94 1.95 1.05
N PRO A 473 9.68 2.36 0.80
CA PRO A 473 8.70 2.52 1.87
C PRO A 473 8.27 1.19 2.48
N MET A 474 8.23 0.09 1.71
CA MET A 474 7.88 -1.24 2.26
C MET A 474 8.70 -2.38 1.65
N ARG A 475 9.17 -3.28 2.52
CA ARG A 475 9.78 -4.56 2.17
C ARG A 475 9.03 -5.71 2.84
N VAL A 476 8.71 -6.73 2.07
CA VAL A 476 8.22 -8.03 2.57
C VAL A 476 9.37 -9.02 2.50
N ALA A 477 9.65 -9.74 3.60
CA ALA A 477 10.66 -10.79 3.60
C ALA A 477 10.22 -12.03 2.78
N ASP A 478 11.16 -12.91 2.48
CA ASP A 478 10.89 -14.21 1.81
C ASP A 478 10.22 -15.20 2.79
N VAL A 479 8.96 -14.93 3.15
CA VAL A 479 8.21 -15.67 4.17
C VAL A 479 6.78 -15.96 3.72
N ASP A 480 6.25 -17.10 4.19
CA ASP A 480 4.91 -17.54 3.81
C ASP A 480 3.80 -16.56 4.18
N GLY A 481 2.76 -16.50 3.33
CA GLY A 481 1.41 -16.11 3.72
C GLY A 481 1.20 -14.63 4.05
N VAL A 482 2.19 -13.76 3.81
CA VAL A 482 1.99 -12.31 3.97
C VAL A 482 0.91 -11.84 3.01
N ARG A 483 0.02 -10.95 3.49
CA ARG A 483 -1.07 -10.37 2.70
C ARG A 483 -1.00 -8.86 2.79
N VAL A 484 -0.67 -8.21 1.69
CA VAL A 484 -0.67 -6.74 1.58
C VAL A 484 -1.86 -6.33 0.73
N ALA A 485 -2.73 -5.49 1.29
CA ALA A 485 -4.01 -5.19 0.67
C ALA A 485 -4.48 -3.74 0.86
N GLY A 486 -5.00 -3.11 -0.19
CA GLY A 486 -5.71 -1.83 -0.10
C GLY A 486 -4.82 -0.61 0.18
N LEU A 487 -3.61 -0.57 -0.37
CA LEU A 487 -2.64 0.51 -0.16
C LEU A 487 -2.32 1.25 -1.47
N LEU A 488 -2.09 2.55 -1.35
CA LEU A 488 -1.49 3.36 -2.41
C LEU A 488 -0.07 3.75 -2.00
N PHE A 489 0.93 3.39 -2.80
CA PHE A 489 2.29 3.92 -2.67
C PHE A 489 2.44 5.13 -3.60
N ASP A 490 2.69 6.30 -3.04
CA ASP A 490 2.81 7.54 -3.79
C ASP A 490 4.23 8.08 -3.66
N ALA A 491 4.97 8.15 -4.76
CA ALA A 491 6.40 8.44 -4.72
C ALA A 491 6.69 9.84 -4.17
N GLY A 492 7.68 9.93 -3.28
CA GLY A 492 8.24 11.21 -2.83
C GLY A 492 9.07 11.90 -3.91
N SER A 493 9.47 13.14 -3.65
CA SER A 493 10.25 13.95 -4.60
C SER A 493 11.69 13.46 -4.82
N VAL A 494 12.23 12.71 -3.85
CA VAL A 494 13.53 12.06 -3.96
C VAL A 494 13.33 10.65 -4.52
N ASN A 495 14.11 10.30 -5.55
CA ASN A 495 13.98 9.03 -6.25
C ASN A 495 14.18 7.84 -5.31
N SER A 496 13.14 7.02 -5.16
CA SER A 496 13.24 5.72 -4.49
C SER A 496 13.68 4.65 -5.48
N PRO A 497 14.59 3.72 -5.13
CA PRO A 497 14.99 2.67 -6.06
C PRO A 497 13.82 1.72 -6.38
N VAL A 498 12.98 1.44 -5.38
CA VAL A 498 11.74 0.67 -5.51
C VAL A 498 10.70 1.19 -4.51
N LEU A 499 9.41 1.19 -4.86
CA LEU A 499 8.33 1.56 -3.92
C LEU A 499 7.86 0.37 -3.08
N MET A 500 7.84 -0.84 -3.62
CA MET A 500 7.59 -2.06 -2.84
C MET A 500 8.42 -3.23 -3.36
N GLU A 501 9.07 -3.95 -2.44
CA GLU A 501 9.86 -5.14 -2.74
C GLU A 501 9.33 -6.35 -1.96
N VAL A 502 8.99 -7.42 -2.67
CA VAL A 502 8.49 -8.68 -2.11
C VAL A 502 9.53 -9.77 -2.25
N GLY A 503 10.12 -10.16 -1.13
CA GLY A 503 11.33 -10.97 -1.06
C GLY A 503 12.57 -10.12 -1.39
N PRO A 504 13.71 -10.31 -0.71
CA PRO A 504 14.98 -9.72 -1.14
C PRO A 504 15.47 -10.31 -2.47
N PRO A 505 16.38 -9.64 -3.20
CA PRO A 505 17.02 -10.22 -4.38
C PRO A 505 17.66 -11.57 -4.08
N GLY A 506 17.46 -12.56 -4.96
CA GLY A 506 17.93 -13.94 -4.75
C GLY A 506 17.02 -14.82 -3.90
N SER A 507 15.80 -14.36 -3.60
CA SER A 507 14.73 -15.20 -3.04
C SER A 507 14.53 -16.45 -3.89
N SER A 508 14.33 -17.59 -3.22
CA SER A 508 14.22 -18.92 -3.86
C SER A 508 13.42 -19.91 -3.02
N ALA A 509 12.80 -19.45 -1.92
CA ALA A 509 11.93 -20.26 -1.11
C ALA A 509 10.61 -20.51 -1.85
N SER A 510 10.18 -21.77 -1.92
CA SER A 510 8.86 -22.10 -2.46
C SER A 510 7.77 -21.79 -1.43
N HIS A 511 6.88 -20.86 -1.77
CA HIS A 511 5.70 -20.52 -0.99
C HIS A 511 4.37 -21.13 -1.52
N ALA A 512 4.42 -22.19 -2.33
CA ALA A 512 3.26 -22.73 -3.05
C ALA A 512 2.02 -23.03 -2.16
N ALA A 513 2.23 -23.53 -0.94
CA ALA A 513 1.15 -23.89 -0.03
C ALA A 513 0.48 -22.67 0.64
N ASN A 514 1.22 -21.58 0.77
CA ASN A 514 0.77 -20.37 1.44
C ASN A 514 1.52 -19.16 0.86
N PRO A 515 1.19 -18.75 -0.38
CA PRO A 515 1.95 -17.73 -1.08
C PRO A 515 1.80 -16.38 -0.41
N ILE A 516 2.69 -15.44 -0.72
CA ILE A 516 2.47 -14.02 -0.44
C ILE A 516 1.39 -13.50 -1.41
N SER A 517 0.53 -12.56 -0.99
CA SER A 517 -0.42 -11.90 -1.90
C SER A 517 -0.41 -10.38 -1.79
N ILE A 518 -0.55 -9.74 -2.94
CA ILE A 518 -0.63 -8.29 -3.13
C ILE A 518 -1.97 -7.99 -3.81
N GLN A 519 -2.86 -7.24 -3.14
CA GLN A 519 -4.25 -7.09 -3.56
C GLN A 519 -4.77 -5.67 -3.45
N ASP A 520 -5.22 -5.07 -4.54
CA ASP A 520 -5.59 -3.64 -4.55
C ASP A 520 -4.45 -2.76 -4.02
N VAL A 521 -3.23 -3.04 -4.50
CA VAL A 521 -2.04 -2.25 -4.20
C VAL A 521 -1.69 -1.44 -5.43
N PHE A 522 -1.63 -0.13 -5.24
CA PHE A 522 -1.51 0.83 -6.31
C PHE A 522 -0.23 1.66 -6.14
N PHE A 523 0.31 2.16 -7.24
CA PHE A 523 1.52 2.97 -7.27
C PHE A 523 1.27 4.22 -8.10
N ARG A 524 1.68 5.36 -7.57
CA ARG A 524 1.62 6.65 -8.24
C ARG A 524 2.99 7.31 -8.23
N ILE A 525 3.42 7.80 -9.39
CA ILE A 525 4.66 8.58 -9.53
C ILE A 525 4.35 9.86 -10.29
N GLY A 526 4.13 10.96 -9.58
CA GLY A 526 3.63 12.19 -10.19
C GLY A 526 2.12 12.39 -10.01
N GLY A 527 1.61 13.55 -10.36
CA GLY A 527 0.18 13.87 -10.44
C GLY A 527 -0.30 14.72 -9.27
N ALA A 528 0.01 14.33 -8.03
CA ALA A 528 -0.23 15.18 -6.85
C ALA A 528 0.93 16.17 -6.60
N HIS A 529 2.15 15.72 -6.90
CA HIS A 529 3.41 16.45 -6.79
C HIS A 529 4.44 15.79 -7.70
N ALA A 530 5.62 16.38 -7.85
CA ALA A 530 6.72 15.71 -8.55
C ALA A 530 7.24 14.53 -7.71
N GLY A 531 6.86 13.31 -8.07
CA GLY A 531 7.32 12.07 -7.44
C GLY A 531 8.31 11.32 -8.34
N LYS A 532 9.27 10.59 -7.76
CA LYS A 532 10.26 9.82 -8.53
C LYS A 532 10.49 8.45 -7.91
N ALA A 533 10.54 7.41 -8.75
CA ALA A 533 11.04 6.10 -8.35
C ALA A 533 11.59 5.36 -9.57
N THR A 534 12.66 4.59 -9.41
CA THR A 534 13.21 3.80 -10.51
C THR A 534 12.26 2.65 -10.88
N THR A 535 11.80 1.89 -9.89
CA THR A 535 10.80 0.83 -10.07
C THR A 535 9.62 1.01 -9.11
N SER A 536 8.40 0.66 -9.50
CA SER A 536 7.28 0.67 -8.53
C SER A 536 7.23 -0.60 -7.70
N LEU A 537 7.19 -1.77 -8.35
CA LEU A 537 7.07 -3.06 -7.68
C LEU A 537 8.14 -4.04 -8.18
N VAL A 538 8.84 -4.67 -7.24
CA VAL A 538 9.72 -5.82 -7.50
C VAL A 538 9.21 -7.02 -6.72
N VAL A 539 8.99 -8.15 -7.41
CA VAL A 539 8.53 -9.41 -6.82
C VAL A 539 9.61 -10.47 -7.03
N ASN A 540 10.37 -10.75 -5.98
CA ASN A 540 11.43 -11.76 -5.95
C ASN A 540 10.94 -13.10 -5.41
N SER A 541 10.00 -13.13 -4.46
CA SER A 541 9.50 -14.37 -3.86
C SER A 541 8.65 -15.21 -4.83
N ASP A 542 8.95 -16.50 -4.89
CA ASP A 542 8.23 -17.47 -5.70
C ASP A 542 6.76 -17.61 -5.28
N HIS A 543 5.92 -18.04 -6.22
CA HIS A 543 4.47 -18.27 -6.03
C HIS A 543 3.63 -17.06 -5.62
N THR A 544 4.23 -15.86 -5.53
CA THR A 544 3.49 -14.64 -5.15
C THR A 544 2.24 -14.46 -6.02
N LEU A 545 1.12 -14.12 -5.37
CA LEU A 545 -0.14 -13.78 -6.04
C LEU A 545 -0.24 -12.26 -6.16
N ILE A 546 -0.23 -11.75 -7.39
CA ILE A 546 -0.49 -10.35 -7.69
C ILE A 546 -1.92 -10.26 -8.20
N ASP A 547 -2.82 -9.66 -7.44
CA ASP A 547 -4.26 -9.71 -7.74
C ASP A 547 -4.89 -8.32 -7.64
N HIS A 548 -4.92 -7.65 -8.79
CA HIS A 548 -5.24 -6.24 -9.00
C HIS A 548 -4.16 -5.29 -8.46
N ILE A 549 -3.30 -4.85 -9.36
CA ILE A 549 -2.41 -3.71 -9.12
C ILE A 549 -2.58 -2.68 -10.24
N TRP A 550 -2.32 -1.43 -9.91
CA TRP A 550 -2.13 -0.38 -10.90
C TRP A 550 -0.83 0.35 -10.60
N ALA A 551 0.14 0.21 -11.49
CA ALA A 551 1.39 0.92 -11.43
C ALA A 551 1.35 2.06 -12.46
N TRP A 552 1.28 3.30 -11.99
CA TRP A 552 1.04 4.46 -12.84
C TRP A 552 2.12 5.53 -12.64
N ARG A 553 2.95 5.72 -13.67
CA ARG A 553 3.71 6.97 -13.82
C ARG A 553 2.74 8.02 -14.33
N GLY A 554 2.57 9.11 -13.58
CA GLY A 554 1.54 10.09 -13.90
C GLY A 554 1.65 10.68 -15.30
N ASP A 555 0.53 10.74 -16.03
CA ASP A 555 0.41 11.39 -17.34
C ASP A 555 -0.27 12.77 -17.26
N HIS A 556 -0.92 13.09 -16.14
CA HIS A 556 -1.58 14.38 -15.88
C HIS A 556 -1.53 14.77 -14.40
N GLY A 557 -1.85 16.04 -14.11
CA GLY A 557 -1.77 16.64 -12.79
C GLY A 557 -0.49 17.44 -12.57
N ALA A 558 -0.16 17.70 -11.31
CA ALA A 558 1.05 18.41 -10.91
C ALA A 558 2.30 17.53 -10.98
N GLY A 559 3.44 18.13 -11.33
CA GLY A 559 4.73 17.44 -11.30
C GLY A 559 4.90 16.35 -12.38
N ILE A 560 4.25 16.51 -13.54
CA ILE A 560 4.35 15.59 -14.68
C ILE A 560 5.34 16.10 -15.72
N GLY A 561 6.12 15.18 -16.28
CA GLY A 561 6.95 15.42 -17.45
C GLY A 561 8.14 14.46 -17.51
N TRP A 562 8.71 14.31 -18.71
CA TRP A 562 9.77 13.34 -19.01
C TRP A 562 10.97 13.39 -18.05
N THR A 563 11.32 14.57 -17.54
CA THR A 563 12.43 14.78 -16.60
C THR A 563 11.97 15.11 -15.17
N VAL A 564 10.65 15.14 -14.94
CA VAL A 564 10.02 15.58 -13.69
C VAL A 564 9.63 14.39 -12.82
N ASN A 565 8.70 13.55 -13.27
CA ASN A 565 8.27 12.34 -12.57
C ASN A 565 8.95 11.10 -13.17
N THR A 566 10.27 11.07 -13.13
CA THR A 566 11.06 10.01 -13.76
C THR A 566 10.79 8.66 -13.12
N ALA A 567 10.49 7.65 -13.96
CA ALA A 567 10.36 6.26 -13.55
C ALA A 567 10.67 5.29 -14.68
N ASP A 568 11.56 4.34 -14.44
CA ASP A 568 12.06 3.45 -15.48
C ASP A 568 11.08 2.31 -15.79
N THR A 569 10.65 1.57 -14.75
CA THR A 569 9.84 0.36 -14.92
C THR A 569 8.75 0.26 -13.86
N GLY A 570 7.56 -0.21 -14.24
CA GLY A 570 6.46 -0.38 -13.30
C GLY A 570 6.62 -1.62 -12.44
N LEU A 571 6.71 -2.78 -13.10
CA LEU A 571 6.74 -4.08 -12.43
C LEU A 571 7.91 -4.93 -12.93
N ILE A 572 8.67 -5.49 -11.99
CA ILE A 572 9.66 -6.54 -12.25
C ILE A 572 9.28 -7.79 -11.47
N VAL A 573 9.11 -8.92 -12.17
CA VAL A 573 8.83 -10.24 -11.57
C VAL A 573 10.04 -11.14 -11.75
N ASN A 574 10.78 -11.38 -10.67
CA ASN A 574 11.93 -12.28 -10.63
C ASN A 574 11.57 -13.68 -10.11
N GLY A 575 10.58 -13.77 -9.21
CA GLY A 575 10.16 -15.04 -8.63
C GLY A 575 9.52 -16.00 -9.63
N ASP A 576 9.76 -17.29 -9.43
CA ASP A 576 9.17 -18.39 -10.17
C ASP A 576 7.70 -18.61 -9.76
N ASP A 577 6.89 -19.19 -10.66
CA ASP A 577 5.50 -19.60 -10.41
C ASP A 577 4.57 -18.48 -9.90
N VAL A 578 4.95 -17.21 -10.09
CA VAL A 578 4.13 -16.04 -9.80
C VAL A 578 2.89 -16.05 -10.67
N THR A 579 1.73 -15.79 -10.07
CA THR A 579 0.45 -15.67 -10.78
C THR A 579 -0.11 -14.27 -10.60
N ALA A 580 -0.36 -13.61 -11.73
CA ALA A 580 -0.87 -12.25 -11.78
C ALA A 580 -2.26 -12.20 -12.41
N TYR A 581 -3.16 -11.45 -11.78
CA TYR A 581 -4.52 -11.18 -12.23
C TYR A 581 -4.77 -9.68 -12.26
N GLY A 582 -5.37 -9.19 -13.35
CA GLY A 582 -5.76 -7.78 -13.42
C GLY A 582 -4.58 -6.83 -13.29
N LEU A 583 -3.56 -6.99 -14.16
CA LEU A 583 -2.40 -6.11 -14.17
C LEU A 583 -2.67 -4.85 -15.00
N PHE A 584 -2.47 -3.69 -14.40
CA PHE A 584 -2.51 -2.39 -15.06
C PHE A 584 -1.16 -1.70 -14.82
N VAL A 585 -0.40 -1.39 -15.87
CA VAL A 585 0.93 -0.77 -15.73
C VAL A 585 1.11 0.26 -16.83
N GLU A 586 1.38 1.52 -16.52
CA GLU A 586 1.27 2.61 -17.49
C GLU A 586 2.37 3.70 -17.39
N HIS A 587 2.74 4.20 -18.57
CA HIS A 587 3.55 5.40 -18.84
C HIS A 587 4.98 5.45 -18.32
N TYR A 588 5.58 4.33 -17.95
CA TYR A 588 6.99 4.27 -17.54
C TYR A 588 7.94 4.60 -18.70
N GLN A 589 9.15 5.07 -18.39
CA GLN A 589 10.09 5.55 -19.40
C GLN A 589 10.79 4.43 -20.18
N LYS A 590 10.83 3.21 -19.61
CA LYS A 590 11.42 2.02 -20.24
C LYS A 590 10.37 0.91 -20.35
N TYR A 591 10.76 -0.35 -20.13
CA TYR A 591 9.81 -1.46 -20.07
C TYR A 591 8.79 -1.21 -18.97
N GLN A 592 7.51 -1.40 -19.28
CA GLN A 592 6.43 -1.19 -18.32
C GLN A 592 6.41 -2.35 -17.33
N LEU A 593 6.50 -3.57 -17.86
CA LEU A 593 6.64 -4.81 -17.12
C LEU A 593 7.83 -5.64 -17.63
N ILE A 594 8.62 -6.19 -16.72
CA ILE A 594 9.66 -7.21 -17.00
C ILE A 594 9.35 -8.48 -16.21
N TRP A 595 9.37 -9.63 -16.88
CA TRP A 595 9.20 -10.95 -16.29
C TRP A 595 10.44 -11.82 -16.50
N ASN A 596 11.15 -12.10 -15.41
CA ASN A 596 12.38 -12.88 -15.39
C ASN A 596 12.17 -14.30 -14.84
N GLY A 597 11.16 -14.50 -13.98
CA GLY A 597 10.87 -15.79 -13.36
C GLY A 597 10.23 -16.82 -14.29
N GLN A 598 10.42 -18.10 -13.99
CA GLN A 598 9.89 -19.24 -14.74
C GLN A 598 8.44 -19.54 -14.37
N ARG A 599 7.70 -20.17 -15.29
CA ARG A 599 6.32 -20.67 -15.08
C ARG A 599 5.33 -19.59 -14.64
N GLY A 600 5.62 -18.34 -15.00
CA GLY A 600 4.79 -17.19 -14.69
C GLY A 600 3.46 -17.22 -15.43
N ARG A 601 2.41 -16.70 -14.78
CA ARG A 601 1.07 -16.59 -15.38
C ARG A 601 0.54 -15.17 -15.27
N THR A 602 0.01 -14.62 -16.35
CA THR A 602 -0.74 -13.35 -16.34
C THR A 602 -2.11 -13.52 -16.95
N ILE A 603 -3.17 -13.26 -16.19
CA ILE A 603 -4.54 -13.25 -16.69
C ILE A 603 -5.04 -11.81 -16.61
N PHE A 604 -5.24 -11.22 -17.79
CA PHE A 604 -5.45 -9.80 -18.03
C PHE A 604 -4.21 -8.91 -17.81
N PHE A 605 -3.88 -8.14 -18.84
CA PHE A 605 -2.92 -7.04 -18.79
C PHE A 605 -3.44 -5.86 -19.60
N GLN A 606 -3.34 -4.66 -19.03
CA GLN A 606 -3.56 -3.40 -19.73
C GLN A 606 -2.35 -2.48 -19.54
N ASN A 607 -1.97 -1.82 -20.63
CA ASN A 607 -0.92 -0.83 -20.63
C ASN A 607 -1.23 0.33 -21.59
N GLU A 608 -0.79 1.52 -21.20
CA GLU A 608 -0.47 2.62 -22.09
C GLU A 608 1.02 3.00 -22.00
N MET A 609 1.66 3.20 -23.15
CA MET A 609 3.03 3.69 -23.26
C MET A 609 3.13 5.16 -22.78
N PRO A 610 4.33 5.68 -22.42
CA PRO A 610 4.48 7.07 -22.01
C PRO A 610 4.05 8.01 -23.13
N TYR A 611 3.25 9.02 -22.81
CA TYR A 611 2.80 10.00 -23.81
C TYR A 611 3.86 11.04 -24.16
N ASP A 612 4.75 11.26 -23.20
CA ASP A 612 5.66 12.39 -23.12
C ASP A 612 7.15 12.15 -23.46
N PRO A 613 7.59 11.06 -24.12
CA PRO A 613 8.94 11.04 -24.66
C PRO A 613 9.12 12.21 -25.66
N PRO A 614 10.21 13.00 -25.55
CA PRO A 614 10.33 14.24 -26.30
C PRO A 614 10.76 14.03 -27.76
N SER A 615 11.24 12.84 -28.11
CA SER A 615 11.59 12.44 -29.47
C SER A 615 11.83 10.93 -29.54
N GLN A 616 11.84 10.37 -30.74
CA GLN A 616 12.26 8.98 -30.94
C GLN A 616 13.66 8.71 -30.37
N ALA A 617 14.62 9.64 -30.54
CA ALA A 617 15.99 9.49 -30.06
C ALA A 617 16.10 9.39 -28.54
N ALA A 618 15.23 10.11 -27.82
CA ALA A 618 15.14 10.05 -26.36
C ALA A 618 14.50 8.74 -25.86
N TRP A 619 13.82 8.01 -26.74
CA TRP A 619 13.11 6.78 -26.44
C TRP A 619 13.54 5.64 -27.37
N MET A 620 14.85 5.40 -27.40
CA MET A 620 15.45 4.21 -28.02
C MET A 620 15.90 3.23 -26.93
N ASN A 621 15.83 1.94 -27.24
CA ASN A 621 16.44 0.86 -26.48
C ASN A 621 17.52 0.20 -27.34
N GLY A 622 18.74 0.75 -27.30
CA GLY A 622 19.79 0.38 -28.25
C GLY A 622 19.37 0.69 -29.68
N SER A 623 19.33 -0.33 -30.55
CA SER A 623 18.83 -0.21 -31.92
C SER A 623 17.31 -0.38 -32.05
N THR A 624 16.61 -0.76 -30.99
CA THR A 624 15.17 -0.97 -30.98
C THR A 624 14.45 0.35 -30.69
N ARG A 625 13.38 0.63 -31.43
CA ARG A 625 12.55 1.84 -31.22
C ARG A 625 11.65 1.63 -29.99
N GLY A 626 11.89 2.38 -28.93
CA GLY A 626 11.13 2.28 -27.69
C GLY A 626 11.36 0.98 -26.90
N TYR A 627 10.50 0.79 -25.89
CA TYR A 627 10.51 -0.36 -24.99
C TYR A 627 9.14 -1.03 -25.01
N ALA A 628 9.11 -2.36 -24.95
CA ALA A 628 7.86 -3.12 -24.92
C ALA A 628 7.07 -2.83 -23.63
N ALA A 629 5.74 -2.92 -23.72
CA ALA A 629 4.86 -2.90 -22.57
C ALA A 629 5.11 -4.08 -21.64
N TYR A 630 5.40 -5.24 -22.21
CA TYR A 630 5.62 -6.48 -21.46
C TYR A 630 6.81 -7.21 -22.09
N LYS A 631 7.91 -7.32 -21.33
CA LYS A 631 9.08 -8.12 -21.67
C LYS A 631 9.12 -9.41 -20.85
N VAL A 632 9.03 -10.56 -21.47
CA VAL A 632 9.47 -11.84 -20.89
C VAL A 632 10.96 -12.01 -21.24
N ALA A 633 11.82 -12.22 -20.25
CA ALA A 633 13.26 -12.34 -20.44
C ALA A 633 13.63 -13.53 -21.34
N ASP A 634 14.72 -13.41 -22.10
CA ASP A 634 15.09 -14.40 -23.12
C ASP A 634 15.49 -15.76 -22.50
N SER A 635 15.90 -15.74 -21.22
CA SER A 635 16.21 -16.93 -20.42
C SER A 635 14.97 -17.68 -19.91
N VAL A 636 13.77 -17.12 -20.05
CA VAL A 636 12.53 -17.77 -19.59
C VAL A 636 12.17 -18.89 -20.55
N THR A 637 11.93 -20.07 -19.98
CA THR A 637 11.62 -21.30 -20.72
C THR A 637 10.15 -21.67 -20.64
N SER A 638 9.40 -21.09 -19.70
CA SER A 638 7.95 -21.28 -19.57
C SER A 638 7.29 -20.02 -19.02
N HIS A 639 6.24 -19.57 -19.67
CA HIS A 639 5.43 -18.42 -19.27
C HIS A 639 4.08 -18.49 -19.99
N GLU A 640 3.00 -17.95 -19.42
CA GLU A 640 1.71 -17.91 -20.10
C GLU A 640 0.88 -16.67 -19.76
N ALA A 641 0.36 -15.99 -20.78
CA ALA A 641 -0.45 -14.79 -20.61
C ALA A 641 -1.74 -14.79 -21.44
N TRP A 642 -2.83 -14.26 -20.89
CA TRP A 642 -4.15 -14.23 -21.52
C TRP A 642 -4.76 -12.82 -21.49
N GLY A 643 -5.25 -12.35 -22.63
CA GLY A 643 -5.98 -11.09 -22.75
C GLY A 643 -5.10 -9.90 -22.40
N VAL A 644 -4.13 -9.59 -23.26
CA VAL A 644 -3.11 -8.56 -23.00
C VAL A 644 -3.20 -7.43 -24.02
N GLY A 645 -3.26 -6.19 -23.54
CA GLY A 645 -3.39 -4.99 -24.37
C GLY A 645 -2.28 -3.97 -24.12
N ALA A 646 -1.74 -3.38 -25.18
CA ALA A 646 -0.76 -2.27 -25.11
C ALA A 646 -1.16 -1.12 -26.05
N TYR A 647 -1.30 0.08 -25.50
CA TYR A 647 -1.80 1.26 -26.23
C TYR A 647 -0.71 2.33 -26.33
N CYS A 648 -0.75 3.15 -27.39
CA CYS A 648 0.08 4.34 -27.48
C CYS A 648 -0.73 5.61 -27.74
N TYR A 649 -0.29 6.70 -27.13
CA TYR A 649 -0.79 8.07 -27.34
C TYR A 649 0.36 9.05 -27.17
N PHE A 650 1.35 8.99 -28.05
CA PHE A 650 2.54 9.86 -28.01
C PHE A 650 2.17 11.29 -28.43
N ASN A 651 1.39 11.99 -27.61
CA ASN A 651 0.85 13.30 -27.95
C ASN A 651 1.91 14.41 -27.97
N VAL A 652 3.03 14.24 -27.26
CA VAL A 652 4.15 15.20 -27.27
C VAL A 652 4.93 15.12 -28.58
N ASP A 653 5.20 13.91 -29.07
CA ASP A 653 5.75 13.68 -30.41
C ASP A 653 5.02 12.51 -31.11
N PRO A 654 3.96 12.82 -31.89
CA PRO A 654 3.18 11.82 -32.62
C PRO A 654 3.95 11.06 -33.70
N SER A 655 5.20 11.43 -34.01
CA SER A 655 6.03 10.70 -34.96
C SER A 655 6.72 9.47 -34.35
N ILE A 656 6.66 9.32 -33.02
CA ILE A 656 7.27 8.20 -32.31
C ILE A 656 6.65 6.87 -32.76
N VAL A 657 7.55 5.89 -32.95
CA VAL A 657 7.20 4.50 -33.20
C VAL A 657 7.72 3.65 -32.05
N ALA A 658 6.85 2.89 -31.41
CA ALA A 658 7.24 1.74 -30.60
C ALA A 658 7.43 0.53 -31.53
N GLU A 659 8.55 -0.18 -31.41
CA GLU A 659 8.83 -1.32 -32.28
C GLU A 659 7.83 -2.46 -32.07
N ARG A 660 7.40 -2.67 -30.83
CA ARG A 660 6.48 -3.76 -30.46
C ARG A 660 5.73 -3.46 -29.16
N GLY A 661 4.53 -4.00 -29.03
CA GLY A 661 3.80 -3.99 -27.76
C GLY A 661 4.38 -4.99 -26.75
N PHE A 662 4.67 -6.20 -27.21
CA PHE A 662 5.12 -7.32 -26.38
C PHE A 662 6.45 -7.89 -26.88
N GLU A 663 7.28 -8.40 -25.98
CA GLU A 663 8.54 -9.04 -26.30
C GLU A 663 8.75 -10.32 -25.48
N ALA A 664 9.00 -11.44 -26.13
CA ALA A 664 9.13 -12.74 -25.48
C ALA A 664 10.00 -13.73 -26.27
N PRO A 665 10.61 -14.74 -25.62
CA PRO A 665 11.21 -15.88 -26.32
C PRO A 665 10.22 -16.58 -27.25
N VAL A 666 10.68 -17.02 -28.43
CA VAL A 666 9.91 -17.92 -29.29
C VAL A 666 10.16 -19.35 -28.82
N ASN A 667 9.29 -19.84 -27.95
CA ASN A 667 9.39 -21.15 -27.31
C ASN A 667 7.97 -21.73 -27.13
N PRO A 668 7.71 -23.02 -27.47
CA PRO A 668 6.38 -23.64 -27.31
C PRO A 668 5.75 -23.52 -25.91
N ASN A 669 6.55 -23.31 -24.86
CA ASN A 669 6.11 -23.18 -23.47
C ASN A 669 6.00 -21.72 -22.99
N VAL A 670 6.36 -20.74 -23.82
CA VAL A 670 6.21 -19.30 -23.56
C VAL A 670 5.06 -18.81 -24.43
N ARG A 671 3.84 -18.81 -23.89
CA ARG A 671 2.61 -18.65 -24.67
C ARG A 671 1.84 -17.38 -24.33
N PHE A 672 1.23 -16.77 -25.33
CA PHE A 672 0.32 -15.65 -25.16
C PHE A 672 -0.96 -15.91 -25.93
N HIS A 673 -2.08 -15.47 -25.36
CA HIS A 673 -3.42 -15.62 -25.92
C HIS A 673 -4.13 -14.27 -25.92
N SER A 674 -4.85 -13.95 -26.99
CA SER A 674 -5.64 -12.73 -27.12
C SER A 674 -4.82 -11.44 -26.88
N LEU A 675 -3.78 -11.24 -27.69
CA LEU A 675 -2.96 -10.04 -27.65
C LEU A 675 -3.57 -8.96 -28.54
N LEU A 676 -3.42 -7.70 -28.13
CA LEU A 676 -3.73 -6.57 -29.00
C LEU A 676 -2.86 -5.35 -28.75
N THR A 677 -2.70 -4.54 -29.80
CA THR A 677 -2.09 -3.21 -29.74
C THR A 677 -3.00 -2.15 -30.35
N VAL A 678 -2.98 -0.94 -29.82
CA VAL A 678 -3.84 0.17 -30.27
C VAL A 678 -3.04 1.47 -30.35
N SER A 679 -3.19 2.23 -31.44
CA SER A 679 -2.79 3.64 -31.50
C SER A 679 -4.01 4.52 -31.27
N LEU A 680 -3.96 5.38 -30.26
CA LEU A 680 -5.08 6.23 -29.86
C LEU A 680 -5.09 7.50 -30.72
N GLY A 681 -6.07 7.62 -31.62
CA GLY A 681 -6.25 8.80 -32.46
C GLY A 681 -5.08 9.12 -33.40
N GLY A 682 -4.22 8.14 -33.69
CA GLY A 682 -3.05 8.31 -34.57
C GLY A 682 -1.85 9.00 -33.91
N ASN A 683 -1.81 9.09 -32.59
CA ASN A 683 -0.69 9.67 -31.85
C ASN A 683 0.43 8.64 -31.66
N GLY A 684 1.24 8.52 -32.70
CA GLY A 684 2.31 7.54 -32.86
C GLY A 684 1.83 6.15 -33.24
N THR A 685 2.78 5.23 -33.36
CA THR A 685 2.57 3.90 -33.94
C THR A 685 3.18 2.80 -33.07
N ILE A 686 2.55 1.62 -33.04
CA ILE A 686 3.17 0.39 -32.55
C ILE A 686 3.39 -0.52 -33.76
N ASN A 687 4.64 -0.78 -34.15
CA ASN A 687 4.98 -1.43 -35.43
C ASN A 687 4.58 -2.91 -35.48
N HIS A 688 4.67 -3.62 -34.35
CA HIS A 688 4.27 -5.02 -34.21
C HIS A 688 3.50 -5.27 -32.91
N VAL A 689 2.63 -6.28 -32.90
CA VAL A 689 1.95 -6.68 -31.67
C VAL A 689 2.97 -7.30 -30.72
N ILE A 690 3.62 -8.39 -31.13
CA ILE A 690 4.61 -9.11 -30.33
C ILE A 690 5.83 -9.46 -31.17
N ASN A 691 7.03 -9.23 -30.64
CA ASN A 691 8.30 -9.42 -31.36
C ASN A 691 8.27 -8.73 -32.73
N ASN A 692 8.25 -9.53 -33.81
CA ASN A 692 8.19 -9.08 -35.21
C ASN A 692 6.86 -9.52 -35.89
N THR A 693 5.85 -9.89 -35.09
CA THR A 693 4.58 -10.46 -35.53
C THR A 693 3.43 -9.50 -35.25
N GLY A 694 2.49 -9.41 -36.19
CA GLY A 694 1.34 -8.52 -36.13
C GLY A 694 1.57 -7.25 -36.96
N ALA A 695 0.48 -6.74 -37.53
CA ALA A 695 0.51 -5.50 -38.31
C ALA A 695 0.74 -4.27 -37.41
N PRO A 696 1.16 -3.14 -37.97
CA PRO A 696 1.27 -1.90 -37.21
C PRO A 696 -0.10 -1.40 -36.72
N ALA A 697 -0.19 -1.03 -35.45
CA ALA A 697 -1.30 -0.24 -34.93
C ALA A 697 -1.03 1.24 -35.20
N GLN A 698 -1.82 1.84 -36.09
CA GLN A 698 -1.60 3.18 -36.63
C GLN A 698 -2.92 3.79 -37.16
N GLY A 699 -2.86 5.06 -37.55
CA GLY A 699 -4.01 5.79 -38.12
C GLY A 699 -4.96 6.33 -37.05
N THR A 700 -5.90 7.18 -37.46
CA THR A 700 -6.73 7.98 -36.55
C THR A 700 -8.00 7.28 -36.06
N ALA A 701 -8.32 6.10 -36.61
CA ALA A 701 -9.56 5.37 -36.33
C ALA A 701 -9.52 4.55 -35.02
N THR A 702 -8.37 4.46 -34.35
CA THR A 702 -8.19 3.72 -33.08
C THR A 702 -8.65 2.26 -33.20
N ILE A 703 -8.16 1.56 -34.23
CA ILE A 703 -8.52 0.16 -34.51
C ILE A 703 -7.48 -0.77 -33.86
N PRO A 704 -7.89 -1.72 -33.00
CA PRO A 704 -6.97 -2.70 -32.44
C PRO A 704 -6.39 -3.64 -33.50
N VAL A 705 -5.07 -3.86 -33.45
CA VAL A 705 -4.43 -4.99 -34.14
C VAL A 705 -4.36 -6.16 -33.18
N LYS A 706 -4.90 -7.30 -33.58
CA LYS A 706 -5.11 -8.48 -32.71
C LYS A 706 -4.25 -9.66 -33.17
N ILE A 707 -3.71 -10.41 -32.20
CA ILE A 707 -3.13 -11.74 -32.40
C ILE A 707 -3.81 -12.71 -31.43
N VAL A 708 -4.32 -13.82 -31.96
CA VAL A 708 -5.05 -14.79 -31.12
C VAL A 708 -4.10 -15.62 -30.25
N ASN A 709 -2.96 -16.07 -30.80
CA ASN A 709 -1.98 -16.91 -30.10
C ASN A 709 -0.54 -16.55 -30.49
N PHE A 710 0.41 -16.79 -29.58
CA PHE A 710 1.85 -16.71 -29.82
C PHE A 710 2.61 -17.66 -28.87
N PRO A 711 3.78 -18.22 -29.26
CA PRO A 711 4.27 -18.29 -30.63
C PRO A 711 3.36 -19.16 -31.51
#